data_AF-A0A938B3J8-F1
#
_entry.id   AF-A0A938B3J8-F1
#
_cell.length_a   1.000
_cell.length_b   1.000
_cell.length_c   1.000
_cell.angle_alpha   90.00
_cell.angle_beta   90.00
_cell.angle_gamma   90.00
#
_symmetry.space_group_name_H-M   'P 1'
#
loop_
_entity.id
_entity.type
_entity.pdbx_description
1 polymer ?
#
loop_
_entity_poly.entity_id
_entity_poly.type
_entity_poly.pdbx_seq_one_letter_code
_entity_poly.pdbx_strand_id
1 'polypeptide(L)'
;MPNDQLALLSQTAEDVKQKSAGCLSCHAPIETPSMHRNPAVQAGCVDCHGGAANVFVPTGATQGSAGYEQAKQQAHIQPRFPKEWPTSANPEHTYALLNKEKPEFIRFINPGDLRVAHESCGQCHAKEVMQVRASLHTTTGVFWTAAAYNNGIWPFKTASFGESYSREGVPQSITMNPPPTEAEKRKGVVPVMLPLPRWEIFPPGDVFRVFEDGGLLISTIFPDIGNPQPDDLGGKPDIRQSNRGLGTGLRISVPVLNLHKTRLNDPHLSFLGTNDHPGDYRSSGCTACHTIYANDRDRWHSGPYAEYGNSGRSFTQDPTIPKNESGHPIRHELTRSVPSSQCMVCHMHQPNVFVNPFLGYQMWDYETDGELMWPKEAKNPTDAQLFKSLEHNPEEAAARGLWSDKAFLAKVWELNPQLKHTQFADYHGHGWNFKAVFKRDRKGQFLDAQGQVIPFESINGPLLQRAVRESTERPEQRAGIPVHMKDIHVEKGMHCVDCHFEQDNHGNGKLHGEYANAIEISCVDCHGGVKTRATLRTSGVAVPGGGGHDLAKLDTPWGQRRFVWREKDGRPVLLQRSMVNKDMEWEVRQVLDSLDPKAKHYNEKARLAKTMQKDGTTWGAVPTQASALAHSEERMECFTCHLSWTTSCAGCHLPVQANWKKTVNHFEGELNRNWTSY
;
A
#
# COMPACT_ATOMS: atom_id res chain seq x y z
N MET A 1 -35.71 5.53 -8.35
CA MET A 1 -34.57 4.71 -8.81
C MET A 1 -34.92 4.21 -10.19
N PRO A 2 -34.04 4.33 -11.21
CA PRO A 2 -34.37 3.87 -12.56
C PRO A 2 -34.50 2.34 -12.58
N ASN A 3 -35.42 1.82 -13.41
CA ASN A 3 -35.75 0.38 -13.51
C ASN A 3 -34.56 -0.53 -13.86
N ASP A 4 -33.46 0.01 -14.37
CA ASP A 4 -32.32 -0.79 -14.83
C ASP A 4 -31.47 -1.38 -13.68
N GLN A 5 -31.48 -0.77 -12.49
CA GLN A 5 -30.71 -1.27 -11.32
C GLN A 5 -31.23 -2.61 -10.80
N LEU A 6 -32.52 -2.92 -10.99
CA LEU A 6 -33.10 -4.21 -10.61
C LEU A 6 -32.82 -5.30 -11.65
N ALA A 7 -32.44 -4.95 -12.88
CA ALA A 7 -32.33 -5.89 -13.99
C ALA A 7 -31.17 -6.89 -13.84
N LEU A 8 -30.05 -6.47 -13.23
CA LEU A 8 -28.90 -7.36 -12.99
C LEU A 8 -29.20 -8.38 -11.89
N LEU A 9 -29.89 -7.95 -10.82
CA LEU A 9 -30.25 -8.83 -9.69
C LEU A 9 -31.33 -9.85 -10.04
N SER A 10 -32.08 -9.63 -11.11
CA SER A 10 -33.11 -10.54 -11.63
C SER A 10 -32.70 -11.30 -12.89
N GLN A 11 -31.42 -11.20 -13.29
CA GLN A 11 -30.93 -11.77 -14.54
C GLN A 11 -30.98 -13.30 -14.51
N THR A 12 -31.41 -13.94 -15.60
CA THR A 12 -31.42 -15.41 -15.70
C THR A 12 -30.09 -15.96 -16.21
N ALA A 13 -29.86 -17.26 -16.03
CA ALA A 13 -28.68 -17.93 -16.61
C ALA A 13 -28.62 -17.82 -18.15
N GLU A 14 -29.77 -17.79 -18.82
CA GLU A 14 -29.83 -17.61 -20.28
C GLU A 14 -29.45 -16.18 -20.68
N ASP A 15 -29.90 -15.16 -19.93
CA ASP A 15 -29.47 -13.78 -20.16
C ASP A 15 -27.96 -13.63 -19.99
N VAL A 16 -27.36 -14.24 -18.95
CA VAL A 16 -25.90 -14.24 -18.75
C VAL A 16 -25.19 -14.87 -19.94
N LYS A 17 -25.70 -16.02 -20.43
CA LYS A 17 -25.15 -16.69 -21.60
C LYS A 17 -25.21 -15.80 -22.83
N GLN A 18 -26.35 -15.16 -23.11
CA GLN A 18 -26.51 -14.25 -24.25
C GLN A 18 -25.59 -13.05 -24.16
N LYS A 19 -25.42 -12.48 -22.96
CA LYS A 19 -24.51 -11.36 -22.68
C LYS A 19 -23.02 -11.73 -22.68
N SER A 20 -22.68 -13.01 -22.85
CA SER A 20 -21.29 -13.50 -22.90
C SER A 20 -20.95 -14.27 -24.18
N ALA A 21 -21.95 -14.71 -24.95
CA ALA A 21 -21.78 -15.71 -26.01
C ALA A 21 -20.74 -15.29 -27.08
N GLY A 22 -20.82 -14.07 -27.59
CA GLY A 22 -19.86 -13.55 -28.57
C GLY A 22 -18.45 -13.41 -28.00
N CYS A 23 -18.34 -12.93 -26.76
CA CYS A 23 -17.05 -12.77 -26.07
C CYS A 23 -16.35 -14.13 -25.88
N LEU A 24 -17.11 -15.14 -25.45
CA LEU A 24 -16.62 -16.50 -25.23
C LEU A 24 -16.28 -17.25 -26.52
N SER A 25 -16.64 -16.73 -27.70
CA SER A 25 -16.14 -17.28 -28.97
C SER A 25 -14.66 -16.98 -29.21
N CYS A 26 -14.10 -15.97 -28.53
CA CYS A 26 -12.67 -15.65 -28.52
C CYS A 26 -11.97 -16.10 -27.24
N HIS A 27 -12.56 -15.78 -26.09
CA HIS A 27 -11.89 -15.77 -24.79
C HIS A 27 -11.97 -17.09 -24.01
N ALA A 28 -12.68 -18.11 -24.53
CA ALA A 28 -12.85 -19.37 -23.81
C ALA A 28 -11.68 -20.36 -24.00
N PRO A 29 -11.30 -21.14 -22.96
CA PRO A 29 -11.86 -21.12 -21.60
C PRO A 29 -11.34 -19.96 -20.73
N ILE A 30 -12.11 -19.59 -19.69
CA ILE A 30 -11.74 -18.63 -18.62
C ILE A 30 -12.00 -19.25 -17.25
N GLU A 31 -11.45 -18.65 -16.17
CA GLU A 31 -11.59 -19.19 -14.81
C GLU A 31 -13.04 -19.30 -14.33
N THR A 32 -13.76 -18.18 -14.36
CA THR A 32 -15.16 -18.10 -13.91
C THR A 32 -15.94 -17.19 -14.85
N PRO A 33 -17.18 -17.55 -15.24
CA PRO A 33 -17.97 -16.75 -16.19
C PRO A 33 -18.25 -15.31 -15.73
N SER A 34 -18.33 -15.07 -14.41
CA SER A 34 -18.69 -13.76 -13.83
C SER A 34 -17.56 -13.12 -13.01
N MET A 35 -16.33 -13.67 -13.03
CA MET A 35 -15.22 -13.37 -12.10
C MET A 35 -15.46 -13.70 -10.63
N HIS A 36 -16.71 -13.93 -10.21
CA HIS A 36 -17.06 -14.21 -8.83
C HIS A 36 -16.95 -15.70 -8.54
N ARG A 37 -16.29 -16.07 -7.43
CA ARG A 37 -16.26 -17.46 -6.95
C ARG A 37 -17.64 -17.99 -6.54
N ASN A 38 -18.55 -17.10 -6.15
CA ASN A 38 -19.90 -17.49 -5.78
C ASN A 38 -20.74 -17.69 -7.06
N PRO A 39 -21.16 -18.92 -7.40
CA PRO A 39 -21.90 -19.20 -8.62
C PRO A 39 -23.32 -18.58 -8.62
N ALA A 40 -23.80 -18.10 -7.47
CA ALA A 40 -25.06 -17.36 -7.38
C ALA A 40 -25.00 -15.98 -8.04
N VAL A 41 -23.79 -15.44 -8.32
CA VAL A 41 -23.64 -14.16 -9.02
C VAL A 41 -23.80 -14.37 -10.52
N GLN A 42 -24.93 -13.93 -11.05
CA GLN A 42 -25.30 -14.01 -12.46
C GLN A 42 -24.98 -12.69 -13.16
N ALA A 43 -23.76 -12.57 -13.69
CA ALA A 43 -23.32 -11.44 -14.50
C ALA A 43 -22.61 -11.95 -15.77
N GLY A 44 -22.96 -11.39 -16.92
CA GLY A 44 -22.31 -11.66 -18.20
C GLY A 44 -21.14 -10.71 -18.49
N CYS A 45 -20.36 -11.02 -19.52
CA CYS A 45 -19.18 -10.24 -19.89
C CYS A 45 -19.51 -8.75 -20.10
N VAL A 46 -20.57 -8.45 -20.85
CA VAL A 46 -20.94 -7.07 -21.18
C VAL A 46 -21.65 -6.34 -20.05
N ASP A 47 -22.10 -7.03 -18.99
CA ASP A 47 -22.64 -6.36 -17.80
C ASP A 47 -21.53 -5.56 -17.10
N CYS A 48 -20.31 -6.10 -17.06
CA CYS A 48 -19.15 -5.40 -16.53
C CYS A 48 -18.47 -4.54 -17.61
N HIS A 49 -18.06 -5.15 -18.72
CA HIS A 49 -17.15 -4.53 -19.70
C HIS A 49 -17.87 -3.70 -20.78
N GLY A 50 -19.18 -3.87 -20.97
CA GLY A 50 -19.84 -3.39 -22.19
C GLY A 50 -19.36 -4.16 -23.44
N GLY A 51 -19.33 -3.51 -24.59
CA GLY A 51 -18.99 -4.15 -25.87
C GLY A 51 -20.18 -4.90 -26.49
N ALA A 52 -19.94 -5.66 -27.56
CA ALA A 52 -21.00 -6.33 -28.32
C ALA A 52 -21.02 -7.86 -28.07
N ALA A 53 -21.98 -8.32 -27.29
CA ALA A 53 -22.14 -9.74 -26.95
C ALA A 53 -22.62 -10.62 -28.13
N ASN A 54 -23.12 -10.01 -29.20
CA ASN A 54 -23.71 -10.67 -30.36
C ASN A 54 -22.75 -10.80 -31.56
N VAL A 55 -21.49 -10.40 -31.40
CA VAL A 55 -20.45 -10.55 -32.44
C VAL A 55 -19.65 -11.82 -32.14
N PHE A 56 -19.59 -12.72 -33.12
CA PHE A 56 -18.93 -14.03 -32.98
C PHE A 56 -17.75 -14.15 -33.94
N VAL A 57 -16.72 -14.89 -33.53
CA VAL A 57 -15.66 -15.32 -34.46
C VAL A 57 -16.27 -16.16 -35.58
N PRO A 58 -16.04 -15.81 -36.86
CA PRO A 58 -16.53 -16.61 -37.98
C PRO A 58 -15.98 -18.04 -37.93
N THR A 59 -16.78 -19.02 -38.36
CA THR A 59 -16.36 -20.42 -38.42
C THR A 59 -15.06 -20.58 -39.21
N GLY A 60 -14.03 -21.17 -38.60
CA GLY A 60 -12.73 -21.40 -39.22
C GLY A 60 -11.77 -20.20 -39.17
N ALA A 61 -12.20 -19.03 -38.66
CA ALA A 61 -11.29 -17.91 -38.43
C ALA A 61 -10.42 -18.18 -37.18
N THR A 62 -9.13 -17.94 -37.30
CA THR A 62 -8.14 -18.05 -36.22
C THR A 62 -7.59 -16.68 -35.83
N GLN A 63 -6.99 -16.56 -34.66
CA GLN A 63 -6.36 -15.32 -34.21
C GLN A 63 -5.36 -14.79 -35.27
N GLY A 64 -5.47 -13.50 -35.61
CA GLY A 64 -4.68 -12.86 -36.67
C GLY A 64 -5.24 -13.01 -38.10
N SER A 65 -6.28 -13.83 -38.31
CA SER A 65 -7.00 -13.86 -39.59
C SER A 65 -7.87 -12.62 -39.77
N ALA A 66 -8.13 -12.22 -41.03
CA ALA A 66 -8.94 -11.04 -41.32
C ALA A 66 -10.36 -11.10 -40.70
N GLY A 67 -10.99 -12.27 -40.71
CA GLY A 67 -12.31 -12.47 -40.10
C GLY A 67 -12.29 -12.35 -38.58
N TYR A 68 -11.22 -12.82 -37.93
CA TYR A 68 -11.04 -12.67 -36.49
C TYR A 68 -10.80 -11.21 -36.09
N GLU A 69 -9.91 -10.50 -36.79
CA GLU A 69 -9.64 -9.09 -36.50
C GLU A 69 -10.86 -8.20 -36.75
N GLN A 70 -11.67 -8.50 -37.78
CA GLN A 70 -12.94 -7.80 -38.01
C GLN A 70 -13.93 -8.04 -36.86
N ALA A 71 -14.10 -9.28 -36.41
CA ALA A 71 -14.97 -9.61 -35.28
C ALA A 71 -14.48 -8.91 -34.00
N LYS A 72 -13.18 -8.94 -33.72
CA LYS A 72 -12.55 -8.23 -32.60
C LYS A 72 -12.83 -6.74 -32.64
N GLN A 73 -12.66 -6.09 -33.79
CA GLN A 73 -12.90 -4.66 -33.95
C GLN A 73 -14.37 -4.27 -33.71
N GLN A 74 -15.31 -5.13 -34.12
CA GLN A 74 -16.75 -4.93 -33.91
C GLN A 74 -17.18 -5.21 -32.47
N ALA A 75 -16.59 -6.22 -31.82
CA ALA A 75 -16.92 -6.61 -30.46
C ALA A 75 -16.36 -5.65 -29.41
N HIS A 76 -15.11 -5.20 -29.59
CA HIS A 76 -14.39 -4.39 -28.62
C HIS A 76 -14.74 -2.90 -28.71
N ILE A 77 -14.88 -2.26 -27.55
CA ILE A 77 -14.92 -0.80 -27.48
C ILE A 77 -13.53 -0.28 -27.86
N GLN A 78 -13.47 0.68 -28.79
CA GLN A 78 -12.20 1.18 -29.33
C GLN A 78 -11.66 2.36 -28.52
N PRO A 79 -10.36 2.37 -28.17
CA PRO A 79 -9.74 3.47 -27.45
C PRO A 79 -9.74 4.75 -28.30
N ARG A 80 -9.67 5.90 -27.63
CA ARG A 80 -9.40 7.20 -28.25
C ARG A 80 -7.95 7.29 -28.70
N PHE A 81 -7.03 6.64 -27.98
CA PHE A 81 -5.60 6.65 -28.29
C PHE A 81 -5.04 5.24 -28.56
N PRO A 82 -5.37 4.59 -29.71
CA PRO A 82 -4.96 3.21 -29.97
C PRO A 82 -3.46 2.93 -29.86
N LYS A 83 -2.60 3.92 -30.11
CA LYS A 83 -1.14 3.78 -29.99
C LYS A 83 -0.66 3.60 -28.55
N GLU A 84 -1.41 4.12 -27.59
CA GLU A 84 -1.12 4.00 -26.16
C GLU A 84 -1.64 2.69 -25.56
N TRP A 85 -2.44 1.93 -26.32
CA TRP A 85 -3.02 0.63 -25.93
C TRP A 85 -2.66 -0.46 -26.96
N PRO A 86 -1.36 -0.76 -27.16
CA PRO A 86 -0.91 -1.64 -28.24
C PRO A 86 -1.23 -3.12 -28.01
N THR A 87 -1.38 -3.54 -26.75
CA THR A 87 -1.67 -4.92 -26.34
C THR A 87 -2.76 -4.94 -25.27
N SER A 88 -3.11 -6.13 -24.76
CA SER A 88 -4.06 -6.28 -23.65
C SER A 88 -3.44 -6.01 -22.27
N ALA A 89 -2.11 -5.84 -22.18
CA ALA A 89 -1.45 -5.51 -20.92
C ALA A 89 -1.82 -4.09 -20.49
N ASN A 90 -1.87 -3.86 -19.18
CA ASN A 90 -1.90 -2.51 -18.65
C ASN A 90 -0.59 -1.80 -19.08
N PRO A 91 -0.67 -0.70 -19.84
CA PRO A 91 0.54 0.01 -20.26
C PRO A 91 1.29 0.59 -19.06
N GLU A 92 2.62 0.68 -19.21
CA GLU A 92 3.45 1.40 -18.26
C GLU A 92 3.05 2.89 -18.25
N HIS A 93 3.04 3.52 -17.06
CA HIS A 93 2.96 4.98 -16.91
C HIS A 93 1.73 5.67 -17.54
N THR A 94 0.56 5.02 -17.54
CA THR A 94 -0.66 5.62 -18.12
C THR A 94 -1.05 6.95 -17.46
N TYR A 95 -0.95 7.07 -16.14
CA TYR A 95 -1.16 8.33 -15.40
C TYR A 95 -2.40 9.13 -15.91
N ALA A 96 -2.23 10.41 -16.21
CA ALA A 96 -3.29 11.30 -16.71
C ALA A 96 -3.91 10.89 -18.07
N LEU A 97 -3.33 9.94 -18.82
CA LEU A 97 -3.91 9.41 -20.07
C LEU A 97 -5.34 8.92 -19.84
N LEU A 98 -5.58 8.25 -18.71
CA LEU A 98 -6.88 7.72 -18.37
C LEU A 98 -7.95 8.80 -18.31
N ASN A 99 -7.65 10.01 -17.81
CA ASN A 99 -8.61 11.11 -17.78
C ASN A 99 -8.99 11.62 -19.17
N LYS A 100 -8.15 11.35 -20.18
CA LYS A 100 -8.39 11.77 -21.57
C LYS A 100 -9.08 10.68 -22.39
N GLU A 101 -9.22 9.47 -21.86
CA GLU A 101 -9.81 8.33 -22.56
C GLU A 101 -11.35 8.34 -22.45
N LYS A 102 -12.02 7.56 -23.31
CA LYS A 102 -13.48 7.40 -23.27
C LYS A 102 -13.89 6.59 -22.03
N PRO A 103 -14.87 7.04 -21.22
CA PRO A 103 -15.36 6.28 -20.07
C PRO A 103 -15.81 4.87 -20.44
N GLU A 104 -16.39 4.70 -21.62
CA GLU A 104 -16.82 3.39 -22.14
C GLU A 104 -15.61 2.46 -22.37
N PHE A 105 -14.49 2.99 -22.86
CA PHE A 105 -13.26 2.21 -23.03
C PHE A 105 -12.59 1.91 -21.68
N ILE A 106 -12.58 2.86 -20.75
CA ILE A 106 -12.10 2.64 -19.38
C ILE A 106 -12.87 1.50 -18.72
N ARG A 107 -14.20 1.51 -18.81
CA ARG A 107 -15.07 0.43 -18.33
C ARG A 107 -14.75 -0.90 -19.03
N PHE A 108 -14.49 -0.86 -20.34
CA PHE A 108 -14.15 -2.05 -21.13
C PHE A 108 -12.85 -2.72 -20.68
N ILE A 109 -11.81 -1.95 -20.36
CA ILE A 109 -10.53 -2.54 -19.92
C ILE A 109 -10.47 -2.78 -18.40
N ASN A 110 -11.18 -1.95 -17.62
CA ASN A 110 -11.24 -2.05 -16.17
C ASN A 110 -12.61 -1.60 -15.64
N PRO A 111 -13.57 -2.52 -15.47
CA PRO A 111 -14.87 -2.18 -14.92
C PRO A 111 -14.79 -1.76 -13.44
N GLY A 112 -13.69 -2.00 -12.73
CA GLY A 112 -13.50 -1.59 -11.34
C GLY A 112 -13.01 -0.15 -11.16
N ASP A 113 -12.67 0.58 -12.22
CA ASP A 113 -12.17 1.96 -12.12
C ASP A 113 -13.21 2.90 -11.51
N LEU A 114 -12.81 3.74 -10.55
CA LEU A 114 -13.75 4.56 -9.76
C LEU A 114 -14.59 5.55 -10.58
N ARG A 115 -14.16 5.91 -11.79
CA ARG A 115 -14.93 6.79 -12.69
C ARG A 115 -16.18 6.10 -13.24
N VAL A 116 -16.15 4.77 -13.36
CA VAL A 116 -17.20 3.96 -13.99
C VAL A 116 -17.71 2.82 -13.11
N ALA A 117 -17.10 2.56 -11.96
CA ALA A 117 -17.44 1.46 -11.06
C ALA A 117 -18.90 1.47 -10.58
N HIS A 118 -19.55 2.63 -10.59
CA HIS A 118 -20.98 2.76 -10.25
C HIS A 118 -21.91 2.18 -11.33
N GLU A 119 -21.47 2.10 -12.59
CA GLU A 119 -22.21 1.51 -13.69
C GLU A 119 -22.10 -0.01 -13.74
N SER A 120 -20.96 -0.54 -13.30
CA SER A 120 -20.60 -1.97 -13.27
C SER A 120 -20.84 -2.57 -11.89
N CYS A 121 -19.93 -2.34 -10.93
CA CYS A 121 -19.98 -2.87 -9.58
C CYS A 121 -21.17 -2.31 -8.78
N GLY A 122 -21.49 -1.02 -8.98
CA GLY A 122 -22.48 -0.27 -8.20
C GLY A 122 -23.91 -0.78 -8.33
N GLN A 123 -24.21 -1.63 -9.31
CA GLN A 123 -25.52 -2.28 -9.43
C GLN A 123 -25.80 -3.23 -8.24
N CYS A 124 -24.75 -3.85 -7.68
CA CYS A 124 -24.83 -4.74 -6.52
C CYS A 124 -24.11 -4.17 -5.28
N HIS A 125 -23.04 -3.39 -5.50
CA HIS A 125 -22.10 -2.88 -4.49
C HIS A 125 -22.13 -1.35 -4.37
N ALA A 126 -23.32 -0.74 -4.50
CA ALA A 126 -23.46 0.72 -4.46
C ALA A 126 -22.84 1.35 -3.21
N LYS A 127 -23.00 0.67 -2.06
CA LYS A 127 -22.45 1.12 -0.77
C LYS A 127 -20.93 1.19 -0.82
N GLU A 128 -20.27 0.09 -1.20
CA GLU A 128 -18.81 0.00 -1.23
C GLU A 128 -18.24 0.99 -2.25
N VAL A 129 -18.84 1.11 -3.44
CA VAL A 129 -18.43 2.09 -4.45
C VAL A 129 -18.48 3.52 -3.91
N MET A 130 -19.55 3.88 -3.19
CA MET A 130 -19.68 5.22 -2.60
C MET A 130 -18.69 5.45 -1.46
N GLN A 131 -18.44 4.43 -0.62
CA GLN A 131 -17.48 4.51 0.47
C GLN A 131 -16.04 4.70 -0.06
N VAL A 132 -15.63 3.88 -1.04
CA VAL A 132 -14.28 3.91 -1.61
C VAL A 132 -14.01 5.26 -2.25
N ARG A 133 -14.98 5.84 -2.97
CA ARG A 133 -14.84 7.18 -3.58
C ARG A 133 -14.57 8.29 -2.56
N ALA A 134 -14.98 8.12 -1.31
CA ALA A 134 -14.73 9.08 -0.23
C ALA A 134 -13.52 8.71 0.66
N SER A 135 -12.89 7.56 0.45
CA SER A 135 -11.82 7.06 1.31
C SER A 135 -10.47 7.75 1.05
N LEU A 136 -9.52 7.54 1.96
CA LEU A 136 -8.15 8.03 1.80
C LEU A 136 -7.41 7.37 0.63
N HIS A 137 -7.78 6.14 0.23
CA HIS A 137 -7.24 5.48 -0.97
C HIS A 137 -7.67 6.17 -2.28
N THR A 138 -8.72 6.99 -2.24
CA THR A 138 -9.13 7.82 -3.38
C THR A 138 -8.62 9.24 -3.26
N THR A 139 -8.78 9.85 -2.07
CA THR A 139 -8.60 11.29 -1.89
C THR A 139 -7.18 11.70 -1.53
N THR A 140 -6.44 10.86 -0.81
CA THR A 140 -5.09 11.15 -0.29
C THR A 140 -5.00 12.50 0.44
N GLY A 141 -6.11 12.96 1.04
CA GLY A 141 -6.25 14.36 1.46
C GLY A 141 -5.26 14.81 2.55
N VAL A 142 -4.77 13.86 3.35
CA VAL A 142 -3.72 14.06 4.35
C VAL A 142 -2.45 14.65 3.76
N PHE A 143 -2.03 14.17 2.60
CA PHE A 143 -0.73 14.49 2.06
C PHE A 143 -0.70 15.86 1.39
N TRP A 144 -1.72 16.13 0.57
CA TRP A 144 -1.89 17.41 -0.11
C TRP A 144 -1.97 18.56 0.89
N THR A 145 -2.76 18.37 1.95
CA THR A 145 -2.95 19.39 2.97
C THR A 145 -1.70 19.52 3.85
N ALA A 146 -1.08 18.42 4.28
CA ALA A 146 0.14 18.48 5.09
C ALA A 146 1.27 19.22 4.36
N ALA A 147 1.46 18.94 3.08
CA ALA A 147 2.46 19.64 2.28
C ALA A 147 2.13 21.12 2.09
N ALA A 148 0.88 21.46 1.72
CA ALA A 148 0.46 22.85 1.55
C ALA A 148 0.56 23.64 2.87
N TYR A 149 0.22 23.02 4.00
CA TYR A 149 0.31 23.62 5.34
C TYR A 149 1.75 23.87 5.76
N ASN A 150 2.61 22.84 5.68
CA ASN A 150 4.02 22.96 6.03
C ASN A 150 4.77 23.99 5.16
N ASN A 151 4.24 24.29 3.97
CA ASN A 151 4.80 25.27 3.05
C ASN A 151 4.02 26.60 3.03
N GLY A 152 3.18 26.89 4.03
CA GLY A 152 2.54 28.20 4.17
C GLY A 152 1.57 28.59 3.06
N ILE A 153 1.17 27.65 2.20
CA ILE A 153 0.19 27.86 1.11
C ILE A 153 -1.23 27.73 1.66
N TRP A 154 -1.41 26.87 2.66
CA TRP A 154 -2.68 26.62 3.31
C TRP A 154 -2.53 26.86 4.82
N PRO A 155 -3.31 27.77 5.44
CA PRO A 155 -3.09 28.14 6.84
C PRO A 155 -3.65 27.13 7.85
N PHE A 156 -4.32 26.06 7.40
CA PHE A 156 -4.99 25.10 8.28
C PHE A 156 -4.34 23.71 8.21
N LYS A 157 -4.23 23.02 9.35
CA LYS A 157 -3.80 21.61 9.38
C LYS A 157 -4.90 20.65 8.92
N THR A 158 -6.15 21.09 8.98
CA THR A 158 -7.31 20.29 8.57
C THR A 158 -7.33 20.10 7.06
N ALA A 159 -7.51 18.85 6.63
CA ALA A 159 -7.53 18.53 5.21
C ALA A 159 -8.64 19.26 4.45
N SER A 160 -8.29 19.77 3.28
CA SER A 160 -9.23 20.47 2.38
C SER A 160 -8.96 20.20 0.90
N PHE A 161 -7.82 19.60 0.58
CA PHE A 161 -7.46 19.22 -0.78
C PHE A 161 -7.38 17.70 -0.89
N GLY A 162 -7.79 17.17 -2.02
CA GLY A 162 -7.68 15.74 -2.34
C GLY A 162 -7.93 15.48 -3.82
N GLU A 163 -7.74 14.24 -4.25
CA GLU A 163 -8.02 13.83 -5.62
C GLU A 163 -9.39 13.15 -5.76
N SER A 164 -10.07 13.46 -6.85
CA SER A 164 -11.27 12.77 -7.31
C SER A 164 -11.58 13.18 -8.74
N TYR A 165 -12.14 12.26 -9.54
CA TYR A 165 -12.43 12.50 -10.94
C TYR A 165 -13.87 12.11 -11.29
N SER A 166 -14.52 12.91 -12.12
CA SER A 166 -15.84 12.59 -12.69
C SER A 166 -15.73 11.40 -13.65
N ARG A 167 -16.88 10.92 -14.12
CA ARG A 167 -16.94 9.89 -15.17
C ARG A 167 -16.09 10.26 -16.38
N GLU A 168 -16.12 11.54 -16.77
CA GLU A 168 -15.41 12.13 -17.91
C GLU A 168 -13.94 12.46 -17.62
N GLY A 169 -13.40 12.07 -16.45
CA GLY A 169 -12.01 12.35 -16.07
C GLY A 169 -11.75 13.79 -15.61
N VAL A 170 -12.78 14.56 -15.30
CA VAL A 170 -12.64 15.95 -14.83
C VAL A 170 -12.42 15.97 -13.31
N PRO A 171 -11.41 16.68 -12.79
CA PRO A 171 -11.21 16.83 -11.35
C PRO A 171 -12.47 17.41 -10.67
N GLN A 172 -12.90 16.81 -9.56
CA GLN A 172 -14.14 17.21 -8.89
C GLN A 172 -13.96 17.35 -7.38
N SER A 173 -14.76 18.21 -6.77
CA SER A 173 -14.89 18.30 -5.32
C SER A 173 -15.80 17.20 -4.78
N ILE A 174 -15.49 16.66 -3.59
CA ILE A 174 -16.39 15.78 -2.85
C ILE A 174 -16.91 16.55 -1.64
N THR A 175 -18.23 16.70 -1.52
CA THR A 175 -18.89 17.38 -0.40
C THR A 175 -19.68 16.38 0.42
N MET A 176 -19.51 16.41 1.74
CA MET A 176 -20.29 15.60 2.67
C MET A 176 -21.75 16.04 2.66
N ASN A 177 -22.66 15.10 2.39
CA ASN A 177 -24.09 15.29 2.49
C ASN A 177 -24.74 14.15 3.29
N PRO A 178 -25.30 14.41 4.49
CA PRO A 178 -25.34 15.70 5.18
C PRO A 178 -23.95 16.20 5.62
N PRO A 179 -23.79 17.50 5.92
CA PRO A 179 -22.57 18.03 6.51
C PRO A 179 -22.19 17.32 7.82
N PRO A 180 -20.89 17.22 8.17
CA PRO A 180 -20.47 16.54 9.37
C PRO A 180 -20.93 17.28 10.64
N THR A 181 -21.39 16.52 11.62
CA THR A 181 -21.72 16.98 12.97
C THR A 181 -20.46 17.39 13.73
N GLU A 182 -20.61 18.16 14.82
CA GLU A 182 -19.47 18.52 15.67
C GLU A 182 -18.77 17.30 16.29
N ALA A 183 -19.51 16.23 16.59
CA ALA A 183 -18.93 14.97 17.07
C ALA A 183 -18.07 14.29 16.00
N GLU A 184 -18.52 14.28 14.74
CA GLU A 184 -17.74 13.74 13.62
C GLU A 184 -16.50 14.58 13.32
N LYS A 185 -16.60 15.92 13.38
CA LYS A 185 -15.45 16.81 13.22
C LYS A 185 -14.38 16.57 14.29
N ARG A 186 -14.77 16.31 15.53
CA ARG A 186 -13.84 15.92 16.61
C ARG A 186 -13.14 14.59 16.35
N LYS A 187 -13.71 13.72 15.51
CA LYS A 187 -13.11 12.48 15.02
C LYS A 187 -12.34 12.66 13.69
N GLY A 188 -12.12 13.89 13.24
CA GLY A 188 -11.33 14.19 12.04
C GLY A 188 -12.10 14.14 10.71
N VAL A 189 -13.43 14.05 10.74
CA VAL A 189 -14.24 14.13 9.51
C VAL A 189 -14.26 15.56 8.97
N VAL A 190 -13.95 15.72 7.68
CA VAL A 190 -13.95 17.02 6.99
C VAL A 190 -15.19 17.20 6.10
N PRO A 191 -15.70 18.43 5.93
CA PRO A 191 -16.93 18.68 5.18
C PRO A 191 -16.76 18.59 3.66
N VAL A 192 -15.56 18.86 3.15
CA VAL A 192 -15.28 18.94 1.72
C VAL A 192 -13.83 18.58 1.43
N MET A 193 -13.62 17.92 0.30
CA MET A 193 -12.31 17.79 -0.35
C MET A 193 -12.39 18.47 -1.72
N LEU A 194 -11.53 19.47 -1.92
CA LEU A 194 -11.42 20.21 -3.17
C LEU A 194 -10.34 19.58 -4.05
N PRO A 195 -10.51 19.57 -5.38
CA PRO A 195 -9.41 19.24 -6.28
C PRO A 195 -8.30 20.26 -6.05
N LEU A 196 -7.05 19.79 -6.12
CA LEU A 196 -5.89 20.62 -5.88
C LEU A 196 -5.83 21.76 -6.93
N PRO A 197 -5.84 23.04 -6.52
CA PRO A 197 -5.74 24.13 -7.46
C PRO A 197 -4.31 24.20 -8.01
N ARG A 198 -4.18 24.44 -9.31
CA ARG A 198 -2.87 24.52 -9.96
C ARG A 198 -2.16 25.82 -9.59
N TRP A 199 -0.99 25.69 -9.00
CA TRP A 199 -0.17 26.81 -8.61
C TRP A 199 1.16 26.75 -9.39
N GLU A 200 1.36 27.68 -10.33
CA GLU A 200 2.61 27.76 -11.11
C GLU A 200 3.69 28.61 -10.43
N ILE A 201 3.28 29.49 -9.51
CA ILE A 201 4.15 30.38 -8.74
C ILE A 201 3.67 30.38 -7.30
N PHE A 202 4.59 30.21 -6.36
CA PHE A 202 4.32 30.24 -4.93
C PHE A 202 5.23 31.23 -4.23
N PRO A 203 4.76 31.91 -3.18
CA PRO A 203 5.67 32.53 -2.23
C PRO A 203 6.56 31.45 -1.59
N PRO A 204 7.84 31.73 -1.28
CA PRO A 204 8.72 30.80 -0.60
C PRO A 204 8.11 30.41 0.76
N GLY A 205 7.87 29.11 0.95
CA GLY A 205 6.84 28.62 1.85
C GLY A 205 7.27 28.14 3.23
N ASP A 206 8.54 27.78 3.46
CA ASP A 206 8.94 27.16 4.73
C ASP A 206 9.40 28.23 5.75
N VAL A 207 8.45 29.09 6.12
CA VAL A 207 8.66 30.15 7.11
C VAL A 207 9.00 29.57 8.48
N PHE A 208 8.66 28.31 8.77
CA PHE A 208 8.92 27.67 10.07
C PHE A 208 10.36 27.14 10.19
N ARG A 209 10.97 26.60 9.12
CA ARG A 209 12.39 26.21 9.12
C ARG A 209 13.37 27.39 9.11
N VAL A 210 12.91 28.61 8.80
CA VAL A 210 13.71 29.84 9.02
C VAL A 210 13.96 30.10 10.51
N PHE A 211 13.08 29.61 11.39
CA PHE A 211 13.19 29.77 12.83
C PHE A 211 13.81 28.56 13.54
N GLU A 212 14.13 27.47 12.83
CA GLU A 212 14.95 26.40 13.40
C GLU A 212 16.34 26.95 13.65
N ASP A 213 16.87 26.72 14.86
CA ASP A 213 18.15 27.29 15.29
C ASP A 213 19.35 26.89 14.42
N GLY A 214 19.20 25.91 13.50
CA GLY A 214 20.27 25.38 12.67
C GLY A 214 21.43 24.81 13.49
N GLY A 215 22.39 24.21 12.79
CA GLY A 215 23.68 23.86 13.37
C GLY A 215 24.47 25.08 13.80
N LEU A 216 25.45 24.92 14.68
CA LEU A 216 26.35 26.01 15.12
C LEU A 216 27.16 26.61 13.94
N LEU A 217 27.37 25.83 12.88
CA LEU A 217 28.19 26.17 11.73
C LEU A 217 27.37 26.22 10.44
N ILE A 218 26.59 27.30 10.28
CA ILE A 218 25.81 27.51 9.07
C ILE A 218 26.74 28.02 7.94
N SER A 219 27.27 27.10 7.13
CA SER A 219 28.12 27.45 5.98
C SER A 219 27.30 28.07 4.84
N THR A 220 27.95 28.80 3.91
CA THR A 220 27.31 29.34 2.70
C THR A 220 27.22 28.32 1.55
N ILE A 221 27.60 27.07 1.81
CA ILE A 221 27.70 25.97 0.83
C ILE A 221 26.61 24.95 1.19
N PHE A 222 26.12 24.18 0.21
CA PHE A 222 25.15 23.11 0.45
C PHE A 222 25.69 22.14 1.54
N PRO A 223 24.84 21.66 2.47
CA PRO A 223 25.27 20.76 3.54
C PRO A 223 25.73 19.41 2.98
N ASP A 224 26.75 18.83 3.62
CA ASP A 224 27.25 17.48 3.33
C ASP A 224 26.40 16.45 4.09
N ILE A 225 25.29 16.06 3.48
CA ILE A 225 24.29 15.18 4.11
C ILE A 225 24.93 13.83 4.43
N GLY A 226 24.98 13.48 5.72
CA GLY A 226 25.48 12.18 6.19
C GLY A 226 26.88 12.21 6.81
N ASN A 227 27.55 13.37 6.82
CA ASN A 227 28.86 13.54 7.43
C ASN A 227 28.78 14.52 8.62
N PRO A 228 28.69 14.03 9.87
CA PRO A 228 28.48 14.90 11.02
C PRO A 228 29.67 15.85 11.22
N GLN A 229 29.40 17.14 11.31
CA GLN A 229 30.39 18.12 11.76
C GLN A 229 30.68 17.85 13.26
N PRO A 230 31.93 17.56 13.66
CA PRO A 230 32.26 17.15 15.03
C PRO A 230 31.90 18.18 16.10
N ASP A 231 31.77 19.43 15.70
CA ASP A 231 31.53 20.63 16.50
C ASP A 231 30.08 21.12 16.46
N ASP A 232 29.18 20.40 15.80
CA ASP A 232 27.75 20.73 15.76
C ASP A 232 26.95 20.13 16.93
N LEU A 233 25.81 20.74 17.25
CA LEU A 233 24.86 20.26 18.23
C LEU A 233 24.02 19.13 17.62
N GLY A 234 24.21 17.91 18.11
CA GLY A 234 23.44 16.74 17.67
C GLY A 234 21.92 16.98 17.72
N GLY A 235 21.24 16.68 16.61
CA GLY A 235 19.79 16.84 16.46
C GLY A 235 19.33 18.18 15.87
N LYS A 236 20.24 19.09 15.54
CA LYS A 236 19.93 20.31 14.77
C LYS A 236 20.29 20.13 13.28
N PRO A 237 19.59 20.78 12.34
CA PRO A 237 19.91 20.68 10.92
C PRO A 237 21.10 21.57 10.53
N ASP A 238 22.08 21.05 9.77
CA ASP A 238 23.28 21.78 9.29
C ASP A 238 23.00 23.17 8.69
N ILE A 239 21.85 23.33 8.03
CA ILE A 239 21.36 24.61 7.53
C ILE A 239 19.95 24.91 8.06
N ARG A 240 19.69 26.17 8.42
CA ARG A 240 18.34 26.73 8.31
C ARG A 240 17.99 26.92 6.83
N GLN A 241 16.72 26.96 6.47
CA GLN A 241 16.30 27.02 5.05
C GLN A 241 16.89 28.21 4.26
N SER A 242 17.44 29.23 4.95
CA SER A 242 17.99 30.42 4.32
C SER A 242 18.94 31.22 5.20
N ASN A 243 20.05 31.68 4.60
CA ASN A 243 20.96 32.66 5.22
C ASN A 243 20.61 34.14 4.98
N ARG A 244 19.62 34.46 4.11
CA ARG A 244 19.41 35.84 3.60
C ARG A 244 17.95 36.34 3.58
N GLY A 245 17.07 35.83 4.45
CA GLY A 245 15.66 36.29 4.55
C GLY A 245 14.78 35.87 3.37
N LEU A 246 13.46 36.12 3.40
CA LEU A 246 12.49 35.70 2.38
C LEU A 246 12.91 36.16 0.96
N GLY A 247 12.83 35.27 -0.04
CA GLY A 247 12.94 35.63 -1.46
C GLY A 247 14.34 35.61 -2.13
N THR A 248 15.41 35.16 -1.47
CA THR A 248 16.76 35.09 -2.07
C THR A 248 17.24 33.63 -2.31
N GLY A 249 17.85 33.32 -3.46
CA GLY A 249 18.46 31.99 -3.73
C GLY A 249 17.52 30.89 -4.27
N LEU A 250 16.64 31.22 -5.23
CA LEU A 250 15.74 30.27 -5.93
C LEU A 250 14.85 29.41 -5.02
N ARG A 251 13.98 30.07 -4.25
CA ARG A 251 13.12 29.41 -3.26
C ARG A 251 11.73 29.11 -3.79
N ILE A 252 11.60 27.92 -4.36
CA ILE A 252 10.33 27.27 -4.63
C ILE A 252 9.98 26.32 -3.47
N SER A 253 8.70 26.04 -3.24
CA SER A 253 8.31 24.85 -2.47
C SER A 253 8.49 23.62 -3.36
N VAL A 254 9.69 23.03 -3.34
CA VAL A 254 9.98 21.78 -4.08
C VAL A 254 8.98 20.67 -3.72
N PRO A 255 8.66 20.40 -2.45
CA PRO A 255 7.70 19.37 -2.10
C PRO A 255 6.34 19.59 -2.77
N VAL A 256 5.77 20.80 -2.67
CA VAL A 256 4.44 21.10 -3.25
C VAL A 256 4.48 21.10 -4.77
N LEU A 257 5.52 21.65 -5.40
CA LEU A 257 5.68 21.56 -6.85
C LEU A 257 5.75 20.12 -7.34
N ASN A 258 6.44 19.25 -6.61
CA ASN A 258 6.49 17.83 -6.94
C ASN A 258 5.13 17.19 -6.81
N LEU A 259 4.34 17.57 -5.80
CA LEU A 259 2.98 17.05 -5.63
C LEU A 259 2.12 17.27 -6.86
N HIS A 260 2.22 18.45 -7.48
CA HIS A 260 1.50 18.75 -8.72
C HIS A 260 1.99 17.98 -9.94
N LYS A 261 3.20 17.45 -9.89
CA LYS A 261 3.95 17.06 -11.08
C LYS A 261 4.14 15.56 -11.15
N THR A 262 4.66 14.99 -10.07
CA THR A 262 5.01 13.58 -9.96
C THR A 262 3.92 12.83 -9.22
N ARG A 263 3.82 11.54 -9.46
CA ARG A 263 2.91 10.63 -8.73
C ARG A 263 3.64 9.87 -7.62
N LEU A 264 4.68 10.48 -7.04
CA LEU A 264 5.56 9.91 -6.00
C LEU A 264 4.80 9.27 -4.84
N ASN A 265 3.65 9.85 -4.53
CA ASN A 265 2.85 9.49 -3.37
C ASN A 265 1.52 8.93 -3.82
N ASP A 266 1.52 8.18 -4.93
CA ASP A 266 0.38 7.36 -5.30
C ASP A 266 0.20 6.27 -4.24
N PRO A 267 -0.97 6.32 -3.60
CA PRO A 267 -1.84 5.18 -3.67
C PRO A 267 -3.21 5.69 -4.14
N HIS A 268 -3.28 6.29 -5.34
CA HIS A 268 -4.56 6.76 -5.86
C HIS A 268 -5.25 5.65 -6.65
N LEU A 269 -6.41 5.24 -6.15
CA LEU A 269 -7.27 4.26 -6.84
C LEU A 269 -7.92 4.79 -8.13
N SER A 270 -7.73 6.06 -8.49
CA SER A 270 -8.26 6.60 -9.75
C SER A 270 -7.41 6.23 -10.97
N PHE A 271 -6.18 5.72 -10.77
CA PHE A 271 -5.24 5.41 -11.84
C PHE A 271 -4.65 4.01 -11.70
N LEU A 272 -4.18 3.44 -12.82
CA LEU A 272 -3.43 2.20 -12.82
C LEU A 272 -2.10 2.39 -12.06
N GLY A 273 -1.47 1.29 -11.67
CA GLY A 273 -0.08 1.34 -11.20
C GLY A 273 0.86 1.84 -12.30
N THR A 274 2.11 2.12 -11.93
CA THR A 274 3.19 2.37 -12.88
C THR A 274 3.38 1.18 -13.82
N ASN A 275 3.17 -0.05 -13.30
CA ASN A 275 3.22 -1.33 -14.03
C ASN A 275 4.54 -1.58 -14.77
N ASP A 276 5.63 -0.94 -14.34
CA ASP A 276 6.90 -0.92 -15.05
C ASP A 276 8.04 -1.67 -14.33
N HIS A 277 7.80 -2.12 -13.10
CA HIS A 277 8.80 -2.82 -12.30
C HIS A 277 8.30 -4.19 -11.78
N PRO A 278 9.24 -5.14 -11.54
CA PRO A 278 8.94 -6.35 -10.81
C PRO A 278 8.34 -6.04 -9.43
N GLY A 279 7.15 -6.58 -9.15
CA GLY A 279 6.43 -6.31 -7.91
C GLY A 279 5.66 -5.00 -7.84
N ASP A 280 5.49 -4.30 -8.96
CA ASP A 280 4.79 -3.00 -9.04
C ASP A 280 3.58 -3.04 -10.00
N TYR A 281 2.86 -4.17 -10.02
CA TYR A 281 1.72 -4.36 -10.93
C TYR A 281 0.39 -4.26 -10.21
N ARG A 282 -0.50 -3.41 -10.73
CA ARG A 282 -1.89 -3.30 -10.29
C ARG A 282 -2.76 -2.58 -11.32
N SER A 283 -4.06 -2.81 -11.19
CA SER A 283 -5.08 -2.00 -11.86
C SER A 283 -5.48 -0.77 -11.02
N SER A 284 -6.62 -0.16 -11.34
CA SER A 284 -7.23 0.98 -10.64
C SER A 284 -8.55 0.58 -9.96
N GLY A 285 -9.00 1.40 -9.01
CA GLY A 285 -10.29 1.25 -8.34
C GLY A 285 -10.43 -0.07 -7.58
N CYS A 286 -11.59 -0.69 -7.66
CA CYS A 286 -11.88 -1.94 -6.94
C CYS A 286 -10.93 -3.08 -7.36
N THR A 287 -10.55 -3.14 -8.65
CA THR A 287 -9.69 -4.21 -9.17
C THR A 287 -8.22 -4.02 -8.78
N ALA A 288 -7.80 -2.84 -8.31
CA ALA A 288 -6.47 -2.64 -7.74
C ALA A 288 -6.18 -3.56 -6.54
N CYS A 289 -7.23 -3.94 -5.79
CA CYS A 289 -7.14 -4.85 -4.66
C CYS A 289 -7.73 -6.22 -4.96
N HIS A 290 -8.87 -6.27 -5.67
CA HIS A 290 -9.62 -7.51 -5.84
C HIS A 290 -9.17 -8.39 -7.01
N THR A 291 -8.25 -7.90 -7.85
CA THR A 291 -7.66 -8.67 -8.95
C THR A 291 -6.16 -8.75 -8.73
N ILE A 292 -5.65 -9.95 -8.44
CA ILE A 292 -4.29 -10.14 -7.93
C ILE A 292 -3.27 -10.24 -9.05
N TYR A 293 -2.15 -9.55 -8.89
CA TYR A 293 -0.99 -9.61 -9.77
C TYR A 293 0.16 -10.41 -9.14
N ALA A 294 1.00 -10.99 -9.98
CA ALA A 294 2.22 -11.67 -9.55
C ALA A 294 3.28 -10.64 -9.16
N ASN A 295 3.32 -10.28 -7.87
CA ASN A 295 4.13 -9.17 -7.38
C ASN A 295 5.29 -9.56 -6.45
N ASP A 296 5.31 -10.74 -5.84
CA ASP A 296 6.34 -11.09 -4.85
C ASP A 296 6.38 -12.61 -4.61
N ARG A 297 7.58 -13.20 -4.54
CA ARG A 297 7.88 -14.63 -4.35
C ARG A 297 8.01 -15.08 -2.89
N ASP A 298 8.03 -14.16 -1.94
CA ASP A 298 8.01 -14.46 -0.51
C ASP A 298 6.58 -14.84 -0.06
N ARG A 299 6.47 -16.02 0.56
CA ARG A 299 5.20 -16.52 1.09
C ARG A 299 4.69 -15.68 2.27
N TRP A 300 5.54 -14.98 2.99
CA TRP A 300 5.10 -14.07 4.05
C TRP A 300 4.39 -12.82 3.49
N HIS A 301 4.71 -12.40 2.27
CA HIS A 301 4.08 -11.22 1.64
C HIS A 301 2.91 -11.61 0.73
N SER A 302 3.05 -12.70 -0.01
CA SER A 302 2.12 -13.14 -1.06
C SER A 302 1.26 -14.35 -0.71
N GLY A 303 1.53 -15.05 0.40
CA GLY A 303 0.77 -16.24 0.79
C GLY A 303 0.78 -17.32 -0.32
N PRO A 304 -0.40 -17.82 -0.75
CA PRO A 304 -0.49 -18.80 -1.83
C PRO A 304 -0.08 -18.23 -3.20
N TYR A 305 -0.13 -16.91 -3.40
CA TYR A 305 0.17 -16.27 -4.68
C TYR A 305 1.67 -16.19 -4.99
N ALA A 306 2.53 -16.50 -4.02
CA ALA A 306 3.99 -16.46 -4.18
C ALA A 306 4.51 -17.38 -5.31
N GLU A 307 3.76 -18.43 -5.67
CA GLU A 307 4.14 -19.36 -6.75
C GLU A 307 4.16 -18.70 -8.15
N TYR A 308 3.44 -17.59 -8.33
CA TYR A 308 3.30 -16.93 -9.64
C TYR A 308 4.44 -15.95 -9.96
N GLY A 309 5.33 -15.68 -9.00
CA GLY A 309 6.49 -14.80 -9.21
C GLY A 309 6.20 -13.33 -8.91
N ASN A 310 7.07 -12.46 -9.44
CA ASN A 310 7.03 -10.99 -9.29
C ASN A 310 6.99 -10.23 -10.63
N SER A 311 6.66 -10.93 -11.72
CA SER A 311 6.79 -10.38 -13.08
C SER A 311 5.49 -9.84 -13.69
N GLY A 312 4.37 -9.85 -12.94
CA GLY A 312 3.08 -9.38 -13.47
C GLY A 312 2.58 -10.15 -14.69
N ARG A 313 2.99 -11.42 -14.84
CA ARG A 313 2.57 -12.31 -15.93
C ARG A 313 1.26 -13.01 -15.60
N SER A 314 0.47 -13.26 -16.65
CA SER A 314 -0.80 -13.95 -16.49
C SER A 314 -0.66 -15.47 -16.46
N PHE A 315 -1.50 -16.09 -15.64
CA PHE A 315 -1.73 -17.53 -15.55
C PHE A 315 -3.20 -17.86 -15.83
N THR A 316 -3.92 -16.94 -16.48
CA THR A 316 -5.31 -17.18 -16.88
C THR A 316 -5.41 -18.28 -17.94
N GLN A 317 -6.56 -18.94 -17.99
CA GLN A 317 -6.91 -19.91 -19.04
C GLN A 317 -7.25 -19.26 -20.38
N ASP A 318 -7.53 -17.95 -20.39
CA ASP A 318 -7.89 -17.22 -21.61
C ASP A 318 -6.77 -17.35 -22.67
N PRO A 319 -7.06 -17.92 -23.85
CA PRO A 319 -6.07 -18.17 -24.90
C PRO A 319 -5.60 -16.88 -25.58
N THR A 320 -6.35 -15.79 -25.47
CA THR A 320 -6.04 -14.51 -26.12
C THR A 320 -5.04 -13.66 -25.32
N ILE A 321 -4.82 -14.00 -24.04
CA ILE A 321 -3.92 -13.26 -23.15
C ILE A 321 -2.51 -13.86 -23.19
N PRO A 322 -1.49 -13.09 -23.62
CA PRO A 322 -0.11 -13.56 -23.65
C PRO A 322 0.40 -13.97 -22.25
N LYS A 323 1.11 -15.10 -22.16
CA LYS A 323 1.67 -15.60 -20.89
C LYS A 323 3.12 -15.16 -20.63
N ASN A 324 3.76 -14.57 -21.63
CA ASN A 324 5.13 -14.07 -21.60
C ASN A 324 5.22 -12.54 -21.48
N GLU A 325 4.08 -11.86 -21.39
CA GLU A 325 3.96 -10.41 -21.26
C GLU A 325 3.60 -10.03 -19.81
N SER A 326 4.19 -8.95 -19.31
CA SER A 326 3.89 -8.36 -17.99
C SER A 326 2.68 -7.43 -18.06
N GLY A 327 2.21 -6.90 -16.93
CA GLY A 327 1.06 -5.99 -16.89
C GLY A 327 -0.29 -6.69 -16.91
N HIS A 328 -0.33 -8.00 -16.63
CA HIS A 328 -1.55 -8.80 -16.57
C HIS A 328 -1.80 -9.37 -15.16
N PRO A 329 -3.06 -9.46 -14.72
CA PRO A 329 -3.35 -10.15 -13.48
C PRO A 329 -3.10 -11.65 -13.61
N ILE A 330 -2.91 -12.31 -12.47
CA ILE A 330 -2.66 -13.77 -12.42
C ILE A 330 -3.83 -14.51 -13.09
N ARG A 331 -5.06 -14.09 -12.84
CA ARG A 331 -6.31 -14.70 -13.36
C ARG A 331 -7.39 -13.65 -13.55
N HIS A 332 -8.39 -13.97 -14.38
CA HIS A 332 -9.61 -13.19 -14.52
C HIS A 332 -10.63 -13.59 -13.42
N GLU A 333 -10.32 -13.21 -12.17
CA GLU A 333 -11.09 -13.60 -10.99
C GLU A 333 -11.02 -12.50 -9.91
N LEU A 334 -12.14 -12.25 -9.22
CA LEU A 334 -12.21 -11.38 -8.06
C LEU A 334 -12.02 -12.17 -6.76
N THR A 335 -11.23 -11.64 -5.84
CA THR A 335 -10.95 -12.29 -4.55
C THR A 335 -11.06 -11.37 -3.35
N ARG A 336 -11.43 -11.94 -2.20
CA ARG A 336 -11.29 -11.32 -0.88
C ARG A 336 -10.00 -11.75 -0.16
N SER A 337 -9.27 -12.71 -0.72
CA SER A 337 -7.96 -13.17 -0.25
C SER A 337 -6.87 -12.29 -0.83
N VAL A 338 -6.81 -11.02 -0.41
CA VAL A 338 -5.83 -10.05 -0.93
C VAL A 338 -4.52 -10.17 -0.15
N PRO A 339 -3.38 -10.51 -0.78
CA PRO A 339 -2.10 -10.61 -0.09
C PRO A 339 -1.52 -9.23 0.26
N SER A 340 -0.59 -9.19 1.20
CA SER A 340 0.11 -7.94 1.59
C SER A 340 0.98 -7.38 0.46
N SER A 341 1.49 -8.24 -0.42
CA SER A 341 2.19 -7.81 -1.64
C SER A 341 1.33 -6.95 -2.56
N GLN A 342 0.01 -7.15 -2.60
CA GLN A 342 -0.90 -6.28 -3.36
C GLN A 342 -1.03 -4.89 -2.72
N CYS A 343 -0.98 -4.82 -1.38
CA CYS A 343 -0.98 -3.55 -0.66
C CYS A 343 0.36 -2.81 -0.82
N MET A 344 1.47 -3.56 -0.87
CA MET A 344 2.82 -3.01 -0.99
C MET A 344 3.01 -2.14 -2.25
N VAL A 345 2.32 -2.46 -3.35
CA VAL A 345 2.32 -1.68 -4.61
C VAL A 345 1.89 -0.21 -4.42
N CYS A 346 1.23 0.10 -3.30
CA CYS A 346 0.78 1.44 -2.94
C CYS A 346 1.47 1.95 -1.65
N HIS A 347 1.73 1.05 -0.71
CA HIS A 347 2.20 1.33 0.65
C HIS A 347 3.73 1.20 0.84
N MET A 348 4.51 1.29 -0.25
CA MET A 348 5.98 1.26 -0.22
C MET A 348 6.63 2.60 0.13
N HIS A 349 5.85 3.69 0.27
CA HIS A 349 6.34 5.02 0.61
C HIS A 349 5.90 5.42 2.00
N GLN A 350 6.74 6.17 2.71
CA GLN A 350 6.40 6.72 4.02
C GLN A 350 5.13 7.58 4.07
N PRO A 351 4.95 8.58 3.20
CA PRO A 351 3.75 9.38 3.20
C PRO A 351 2.50 8.53 2.96
N ASN A 352 2.60 7.33 2.39
CA ASN A 352 1.47 6.44 2.09
C ASN A 352 1.23 5.39 3.18
N VAL A 353 1.60 5.62 4.44
CA VAL A 353 1.55 4.58 5.50
C VAL A 353 2.51 3.43 5.17
N PHE A 354 3.82 3.70 5.27
CA PHE A 354 4.90 2.76 5.00
C PHE A 354 4.62 1.36 5.60
N VAL A 355 4.39 0.34 4.76
CA VAL A 355 4.17 -1.04 5.23
C VAL A 355 5.48 -1.78 5.45
N ASN A 356 6.59 -1.28 4.91
CA ASN A 356 7.92 -1.86 5.08
C ASN A 356 8.32 -2.17 6.54
N PRO A 357 8.04 -1.31 7.55
CA PRO A 357 8.23 -1.63 8.96
C PRO A 357 7.47 -2.88 9.42
N PHE A 358 6.23 -3.08 8.96
CA PHE A 358 5.45 -4.28 9.23
C PHE A 358 6.13 -5.53 8.64
N LEU A 359 6.65 -5.44 7.41
CA LEU A 359 7.41 -6.53 6.77
C LEU A 359 8.86 -6.65 7.25
N GLY A 360 9.35 -5.71 8.07
CA GLY A 360 10.75 -5.69 8.55
C GLY A 360 11.78 -5.32 7.48
N TYR A 361 11.41 -4.51 6.49
CA TYR A 361 12.32 -4.04 5.44
C TYR A 361 12.45 -2.51 5.48
N GLN A 362 13.54 -1.98 4.93
CA GLN A 362 13.72 -0.56 4.67
C GLN A 362 14.44 -0.37 3.34
N MET A 363 14.46 0.85 2.81
CA MET A 363 15.23 1.17 1.61
C MET A 363 16.71 0.79 1.78
N TRP A 364 17.33 0.24 0.74
CA TRP A 364 18.74 -0.15 0.76
C TRP A 364 19.65 1.07 0.86
N ASP A 365 20.80 0.91 1.51
CA ASP A 365 21.75 2.00 1.78
C ASP A 365 22.76 2.22 0.64
N TYR A 366 22.66 1.44 -0.44
CA TYR A 366 23.58 1.40 -1.58
C TYR A 366 25.00 0.90 -1.31
N GLU A 367 25.28 0.47 -0.07
CA GLU A 367 26.62 0.14 0.40
C GLU A 367 26.74 -1.30 0.87
N THR A 368 25.80 -1.75 1.69
CA THR A 368 25.86 -3.09 2.30
C THR A 368 25.75 -4.16 1.22
N ASP A 369 26.77 -5.03 1.14
CA ASP A 369 26.94 -6.05 0.09
C ASP A 369 26.88 -5.46 -1.35
N GLY A 370 27.30 -4.21 -1.51
CA GLY A 370 27.24 -3.46 -2.77
C GLY A 370 28.07 -4.06 -3.91
N GLU A 371 29.06 -4.91 -3.64
CA GLU A 371 29.89 -5.56 -4.65
C GLU A 371 29.10 -6.44 -5.64
N LEU A 372 27.90 -6.89 -5.25
CA LEU A 372 26.98 -7.65 -6.11
C LEU A 372 25.96 -6.76 -6.84
N MET A 373 25.85 -5.49 -6.44
CA MET A 373 24.85 -4.53 -6.94
C MET A 373 25.45 -3.47 -7.85
N TRP A 374 26.77 -3.23 -7.74
CA TRP A 374 27.52 -2.30 -8.57
C TRP A 374 28.32 -3.03 -9.66
N PRO A 375 28.46 -2.44 -10.85
CA PRO A 375 29.31 -3.00 -11.90
C PRO A 375 30.79 -2.94 -11.48
N LYS A 376 31.59 -3.92 -11.95
CA LYS A 376 33.04 -3.95 -11.71
C LYS A 376 33.78 -2.73 -12.25
N GLU A 377 33.26 -2.16 -13.35
CA GLU A 377 33.74 -0.92 -13.93
C GLU A 377 32.68 0.16 -13.75
N ALA A 378 33.09 1.32 -13.26
CA ALA A 378 32.18 2.43 -13.00
C ALA A 378 31.49 2.90 -14.30
N LYS A 379 30.16 3.06 -14.24
CA LYS A 379 29.38 3.65 -15.33
C LYS A 379 29.45 5.18 -15.24
N ASN A 380 29.72 5.81 -16.38
CA ASN A 380 29.59 7.27 -16.56
C ASN A 380 28.42 7.54 -17.51
N PRO A 381 27.17 7.58 -17.01
CA PRO A 381 26.01 7.76 -17.86
C PRO A 381 26.02 9.15 -18.51
N THR A 382 25.68 9.20 -19.80
CA THR A 382 25.31 10.43 -20.50
C THR A 382 24.02 11.00 -19.93
N ASP A 383 23.74 12.30 -20.16
CA ASP A 383 22.47 12.93 -19.74
C ASP A 383 21.24 12.18 -20.24
N ALA A 384 21.29 11.63 -21.46
CA ALA A 384 20.19 10.83 -22.02
C ALA A 384 20.01 9.48 -21.29
N GLN A 385 21.10 8.82 -20.89
CA GLN A 385 21.04 7.59 -20.11
C GLN A 385 20.57 7.85 -18.67
N LEU A 386 21.04 8.94 -18.07
CA LEU A 386 20.59 9.40 -16.76
C LEU A 386 19.09 9.72 -16.80
N PHE A 387 18.63 10.48 -17.80
CA PHE A 387 17.21 10.77 -18.01
C PHE A 387 16.38 9.48 -18.08
N LYS A 388 16.77 8.55 -18.96
CA LYS A 388 16.07 7.27 -19.14
C LYS A 388 16.03 6.44 -17.85
N SER A 389 17.10 6.43 -17.07
CA SER A 389 17.12 5.73 -15.78
C SER A 389 16.16 6.39 -14.79
N LEU A 390 16.15 7.72 -14.74
CA LEU A 390 15.34 8.51 -13.81
C LEU A 390 13.84 8.55 -14.18
N GLU A 391 13.45 8.04 -15.35
CA GLU A 391 12.05 7.79 -15.69
C GLU A 391 11.46 6.56 -14.97
N HIS A 392 12.31 5.62 -14.56
CA HIS A 392 11.88 4.35 -13.96
C HIS A 392 12.27 4.26 -12.48
N ASN A 393 13.46 4.73 -12.10
CA ASN A 393 13.87 4.78 -10.71
C ASN A 393 14.24 6.23 -10.34
N PRO A 394 13.60 6.83 -9.31
CA PRO A 394 13.81 8.22 -8.95
C PRO A 394 15.20 8.51 -8.35
N GLU A 395 16.00 7.49 -8.03
CA GLU A 395 17.33 7.57 -7.46
C GLU A 395 18.41 7.69 -8.54
N GLU A 396 19.26 8.69 -8.42
CA GLU A 396 20.39 8.86 -9.34
C GLU A 396 21.44 7.72 -9.22
N ALA A 397 21.52 7.05 -8.07
CA ALA A 397 22.34 5.85 -7.90
C ALA A 397 21.97 4.74 -8.88
N ALA A 398 20.68 4.61 -9.22
CA ALA A 398 20.19 3.60 -10.14
C ALA A 398 20.86 3.67 -11.51
N ALA A 399 21.09 4.87 -12.04
CA ALA A 399 21.74 5.07 -13.34
C ALA A 399 23.17 4.50 -13.42
N ARG A 400 23.80 4.29 -12.27
CA ARG A 400 25.17 3.77 -12.14
C ARG A 400 25.19 2.32 -11.63
N GLY A 401 24.11 1.88 -10.99
CA GLY A 401 23.94 0.53 -10.45
C GLY A 401 23.65 -0.53 -11.51
N LEU A 402 23.68 -1.81 -11.12
CA LEU A 402 23.20 -2.91 -11.97
C LEU A 402 21.66 -2.92 -12.05
N TRP A 403 20.99 -2.41 -11.02
CA TRP A 403 19.52 -2.38 -10.93
C TRP A 403 18.84 -1.35 -11.82
N SER A 404 19.59 -0.55 -12.59
CA SER A 404 19.04 0.15 -13.77
C SER A 404 18.42 -0.81 -14.78
N ASP A 405 18.92 -2.06 -14.83
CA ASP A 405 18.39 -3.10 -15.70
C ASP A 405 17.24 -3.83 -15.00
N LYS A 406 16.02 -3.73 -15.56
CA LYS A 406 14.81 -4.39 -15.05
C LYS A 406 14.99 -5.92 -14.92
N ALA A 407 15.79 -6.56 -15.79
CA ALA A 407 16.05 -8.00 -15.72
C ALA A 407 16.98 -8.37 -14.55
N PHE A 408 17.93 -7.50 -14.20
CA PHE A 408 18.73 -7.66 -12.99
C PHE A 408 17.86 -7.40 -11.75
N LEU A 409 17.10 -6.29 -11.75
CA LEU A 409 16.20 -5.91 -10.68
C LEU A 409 15.23 -7.05 -10.32
N ALA A 410 14.63 -7.70 -11.33
CA ALA A 410 13.73 -8.85 -11.13
C ALA A 410 14.38 -10.05 -10.41
N LYS A 411 15.70 -10.08 -10.29
CA LYS A 411 16.47 -11.19 -9.72
C LYS A 411 17.33 -10.78 -8.52
N VAL A 412 17.21 -9.54 -8.02
CA VAL A 412 18.00 -9.08 -6.86
C VAL A 412 17.82 -9.99 -5.64
N TRP A 413 16.60 -10.46 -5.39
CA TRP A 413 16.31 -11.45 -4.35
C TRP A 413 17.12 -12.76 -4.48
N GLU A 414 17.49 -13.16 -5.69
CA GLU A 414 18.27 -14.39 -5.95
C GLU A 414 19.73 -14.25 -5.50
N LEU A 415 20.19 -13.03 -5.21
CA LEU A 415 21.52 -12.76 -4.63
C LEU A 415 21.59 -13.12 -3.14
N ASN A 416 20.44 -13.22 -2.45
CA ASN A 416 20.35 -13.45 -1.01
C ASN A 416 21.22 -14.58 -0.43
N PRO A 417 21.45 -15.74 -1.10
CA PRO A 417 22.37 -16.76 -0.62
C PRO A 417 23.85 -16.31 -0.56
N GLN A 418 24.23 -15.27 -1.31
CA GLN A 418 25.59 -14.78 -1.46
C GLN A 418 25.89 -13.55 -0.59
N LEU A 419 24.84 -12.82 -0.16
CA LEU A 419 24.95 -11.61 0.66
C LEU A 419 25.45 -11.94 2.07
N LYS A 420 26.47 -11.25 2.57
CA LYS A 420 27.07 -11.56 3.87
C LYS A 420 26.47 -10.74 5.00
N HIS A 421 25.83 -9.62 4.71
CA HIS A 421 25.47 -8.62 5.70
C HIS A 421 24.01 -8.17 5.59
N THR A 422 23.34 -8.47 4.48
CA THR A 422 21.95 -8.09 4.26
C THR A 422 21.13 -9.16 3.53
N GLN A 423 19.83 -8.90 3.39
CA GLN A 423 18.88 -9.68 2.58
C GLN A 423 17.94 -8.70 1.88
N PHE A 424 17.77 -8.82 0.57
CA PHE A 424 16.85 -7.99 -0.20
C PHE A 424 15.43 -8.56 -0.17
N ALA A 425 14.43 -7.67 -0.27
CA ALA A 425 13.04 -7.98 -0.60
C ALA A 425 12.87 -8.33 -2.09
N ASP A 426 11.74 -8.96 -2.44
CA ASP A 426 11.47 -9.42 -3.80
C ASP A 426 10.65 -8.43 -4.64
N TYR A 427 9.95 -7.52 -3.96
CA TYR A 427 9.23 -6.41 -4.57
C TYR A 427 10.18 -5.23 -4.81
N HIS A 428 10.00 -4.56 -5.95
CA HIS A 428 10.85 -3.45 -6.40
C HIS A 428 10.03 -2.29 -6.95
N GLY A 429 9.02 -1.86 -6.19
CA GLY A 429 8.21 -0.72 -6.60
C GLY A 429 9.05 0.55 -6.79
N HIS A 430 8.77 1.28 -7.88
CA HIS A 430 9.59 2.38 -8.41
C HIS A 430 11.07 2.05 -8.63
N GLY A 431 11.39 0.77 -8.87
CA GLY A 431 12.75 0.32 -9.12
C GLY A 431 13.65 0.31 -7.88
N TRP A 432 13.09 0.54 -6.69
CA TRP A 432 13.85 0.57 -5.44
C TRP A 432 14.23 -0.83 -4.96
N ASN A 433 15.30 -0.87 -4.16
CA ASN A 433 15.73 -2.08 -3.47
C ASN A 433 15.50 -1.90 -1.97
N PHE A 434 14.94 -2.92 -1.33
CA PHE A 434 14.65 -2.90 0.09
C PHE A 434 15.43 -4.00 0.79
N LYS A 435 16.07 -3.66 1.91
CA LYS A 435 16.85 -4.58 2.74
C LYS A 435 16.16 -4.93 4.05
N ALA A 436 16.34 -6.16 4.50
CA ALA A 436 15.84 -6.62 5.78
C ALA A 436 16.50 -5.88 6.94
N VAL A 437 15.72 -5.53 7.96
CA VAL A 437 16.19 -4.91 9.20
C VAL A 437 16.44 -5.99 10.22
N PHE A 438 17.68 -6.10 10.70
CA PHE A 438 18.04 -7.06 11.74
C PHE A 438 18.24 -6.36 13.09
N LYS A 439 17.89 -7.06 14.17
CA LYS A 439 18.14 -6.63 15.54
C LYS A 439 19.65 -6.50 15.77
N ARG A 440 20.07 -5.35 16.28
CA ARG A 440 21.47 -5.06 16.58
C ARG A 440 21.63 -4.41 17.94
N ASP A 441 22.83 -4.54 18.53
CA ASP A 441 23.21 -3.76 19.70
C ASP A 441 23.64 -2.33 19.31
N ARG A 442 24.03 -1.52 20.31
CA ARG A 442 24.49 -0.13 20.08
C ARG A 442 25.81 -0.03 19.30
N LYS A 443 26.53 -1.14 19.12
CA LYS A 443 27.77 -1.21 18.34
C LYS A 443 27.52 -1.76 16.93
N GLY A 444 26.26 -2.03 16.57
CA GLY A 444 25.88 -2.57 15.28
C GLY A 444 26.06 -4.08 15.15
N GLN A 445 26.32 -4.82 16.23
CA GLN A 445 26.50 -6.28 16.18
C GLN A 445 25.14 -6.99 16.10
N PHE A 446 25.03 -8.07 15.31
CA PHE A 446 23.79 -8.84 15.18
C PHE A 446 23.42 -9.52 16.50
N LEU A 447 22.12 -9.49 16.81
CA LEU A 447 21.58 -10.12 18.01
C LEU A 447 20.62 -11.25 17.66
N ASP A 448 20.72 -12.35 18.41
CA ASP A 448 19.72 -13.40 18.40
C ASP A 448 18.48 -13.07 19.26
N ALA A 449 17.56 -14.03 19.35
CA ALA A 449 16.32 -13.88 20.10
C ALA A 449 16.56 -13.72 21.63
N GLN A 450 17.67 -14.25 22.14
CA GLN A 450 18.11 -14.12 23.53
C GLN A 450 18.88 -12.81 23.79
N GLY A 451 19.14 -12.03 22.74
CA GLY A 451 19.96 -10.82 22.83
C GLY A 451 21.45 -11.11 22.95
N GLN A 452 21.89 -12.32 22.60
CA GLN A 452 23.32 -12.64 22.52
C GLN A 452 23.89 -12.11 21.20
N VAL A 453 25.12 -11.63 21.27
CA VAL A 453 25.87 -11.19 20.10
C VAL A 453 26.25 -12.40 19.26
N ILE A 454 25.95 -12.33 17.97
CA ILE A 454 26.35 -13.34 17.01
C ILE A 454 27.70 -12.92 16.41
N PRO A 455 28.73 -13.79 16.46
CA PRO A 455 30.06 -13.45 15.92
C PRO A 455 30.00 -13.11 14.43
N PHE A 456 30.69 -12.05 14.04
CA PHE A 456 30.61 -11.49 12.68
C PHE A 456 31.04 -12.50 11.60
N GLU A 457 32.05 -13.31 11.89
CA GLU A 457 32.57 -14.37 11.04
C GLU A 457 31.58 -15.50 10.79
N SER A 458 30.57 -15.65 11.65
CA SER A 458 29.50 -16.65 11.48
C SER A 458 28.36 -16.15 10.60
N ILE A 459 28.26 -14.83 10.37
CA ILE A 459 27.20 -14.24 9.54
C ILE A 459 27.47 -14.52 8.06
N ASN A 460 26.48 -15.07 7.38
CA ASN A 460 26.50 -15.36 5.95
C ASN A 460 25.07 -15.41 5.39
N GLY A 461 24.96 -15.45 4.06
CA GLY A 461 23.69 -15.47 3.34
C GLY A 461 22.74 -16.58 3.80
N PRO A 462 23.15 -17.85 3.88
CA PRO A 462 22.30 -18.92 4.39
C PRO A 462 21.76 -18.67 5.81
N LEU A 463 22.58 -18.14 6.72
CA LEU A 463 22.14 -17.81 8.08
C LEU A 463 21.12 -16.66 8.09
N LEU A 464 21.36 -15.60 7.29
CA LEU A 464 20.44 -14.47 7.17
C LEU A 464 19.13 -14.86 6.46
N GLN A 465 19.18 -15.76 5.47
CA GLN A 465 17.98 -16.33 4.85
C GLN A 465 17.12 -17.10 5.86
N ARG A 466 17.75 -17.89 6.74
CA ARG A 466 17.07 -18.55 7.85
C ARG A 466 16.45 -17.52 8.81
N ALA A 467 17.15 -16.44 9.11
CA ALA A 467 16.65 -15.35 9.94
C ALA A 467 15.36 -14.71 9.37
N VAL A 468 15.34 -14.45 8.06
CA VAL A 468 14.16 -13.87 7.38
C VAL A 468 13.01 -14.86 7.23
N ARG A 469 13.28 -16.17 7.09
CA ARG A 469 12.23 -17.19 6.85
C ARG A 469 11.63 -17.80 8.11
N GLU A 470 12.42 -17.99 9.15
CA GLU A 470 11.96 -18.66 10.38
C GLU A 470 11.22 -17.68 11.32
N SER A 471 10.26 -18.18 12.11
CA SER A 471 9.45 -17.40 13.08
C SER A 471 10.13 -17.32 14.46
N THR A 472 10.05 -16.17 15.15
CA THR A 472 10.61 -15.94 16.50
C THR A 472 9.84 -16.57 17.66
N GLU A 473 8.68 -17.20 17.44
CA GLU A 473 7.83 -17.69 18.54
C GLU A 473 8.45 -18.78 19.42
N ARG A 474 9.52 -19.43 18.97
CA ARG A 474 10.31 -20.39 19.74
C ARG A 474 11.76 -19.89 19.85
N PRO A 475 12.02 -18.88 20.71
CA PRO A 475 13.33 -18.25 20.80
C PRO A 475 14.46 -19.25 21.01
N GLU A 476 14.23 -20.30 21.80
CA GLU A 476 15.20 -21.38 22.07
C GLU A 476 15.68 -22.11 20.81
N GLN A 477 14.86 -22.12 19.76
CA GLN A 477 15.21 -22.70 18.46
C GLN A 477 15.94 -21.71 17.55
N ARG A 478 16.15 -20.47 18.01
CA ARG A 478 16.80 -19.39 17.27
C ARG A 478 18.09 -18.88 17.91
N ALA A 479 18.66 -19.65 18.85
CA ALA A 479 19.98 -19.36 19.37
C ALA A 479 20.99 -19.30 18.21
N GLY A 480 21.78 -18.22 18.15
CA GLY A 480 22.75 -18.00 17.07
C GLY A 480 22.15 -17.63 15.70
N ILE A 481 20.85 -17.32 15.61
CA ILE A 481 20.19 -16.83 14.39
C ILE A 481 19.81 -15.36 14.58
N PRO A 482 20.22 -14.44 13.68
CA PRO A 482 19.83 -13.04 13.76
C PRO A 482 18.31 -12.87 13.77
N VAL A 483 17.80 -11.87 14.49
CA VAL A 483 16.36 -11.54 14.48
C VAL A 483 16.07 -10.57 13.34
N HIS A 484 15.24 -10.97 12.38
CA HIS A 484 14.62 -10.07 11.41
C HIS A 484 13.48 -9.31 12.08
N MET A 485 13.49 -7.98 12.01
CA MET A 485 12.60 -7.08 12.77
C MET A 485 11.21 -6.90 12.13
N LYS A 486 10.68 -7.92 11.45
CA LYS A 486 9.29 -7.90 10.97
C LYS A 486 8.30 -8.01 12.13
N ASP A 487 7.06 -7.57 11.90
CA ASP A 487 6.01 -7.63 12.90
C ASP A 487 5.62 -9.10 13.21
N ILE A 488 5.28 -9.38 14.47
CA ILE A 488 4.93 -10.72 14.93
C ILE A 488 3.72 -11.31 14.20
N HIS A 489 2.79 -10.46 13.73
CA HIS A 489 1.64 -10.90 12.95
C HIS A 489 2.10 -11.40 11.57
N VAL A 490 3.06 -10.73 10.92
CA VAL A 490 3.68 -11.22 9.67
C VAL A 490 4.40 -12.54 9.92
N GLU A 491 5.15 -12.67 11.01
CA GLU A 491 5.85 -13.93 11.36
C GLU A 491 4.91 -15.11 11.57
N LYS A 492 3.64 -14.83 11.88
CA LYS A 492 2.58 -15.83 12.03
C LYS A 492 1.84 -16.10 10.72
N GLY A 493 2.10 -15.34 9.66
CA GLY A 493 1.50 -15.51 8.34
C GLY A 493 0.24 -14.68 8.14
N MET A 494 0.01 -13.67 8.98
CA MET A 494 -1.08 -12.71 8.78
C MET A 494 -0.73 -11.73 7.67
N HIS A 495 -1.74 -11.40 6.88
CA HIS A 495 -1.68 -10.34 5.88
C HIS A 495 -2.45 -9.10 6.35
N CYS A 496 -2.27 -7.95 5.69
CA CYS A 496 -3.00 -6.71 6.00
C CYS A 496 -4.52 -6.92 6.14
N VAL A 497 -5.15 -7.71 5.28
CA VAL A 497 -6.60 -8.01 5.36
C VAL A 497 -7.01 -8.87 6.56
N ASP A 498 -6.05 -9.45 7.29
CA ASP A 498 -6.27 -10.16 8.55
C ASP A 498 -6.44 -9.21 9.76
N CYS A 499 -6.09 -7.92 9.62
CA CYS A 499 -6.36 -6.90 10.63
C CYS A 499 -7.14 -5.69 10.12
N HIS A 500 -7.01 -5.31 8.84
CA HIS A 500 -7.79 -4.26 8.20
C HIS A 500 -9.06 -4.84 7.56
N PHE A 501 -10.23 -4.45 8.09
CA PHE A 501 -11.52 -4.98 7.65
C PHE A 501 -12.17 -4.16 6.54
N GLU A 502 -13.42 -4.48 6.17
CA GLU A 502 -14.17 -3.81 5.10
C GLU A 502 -14.10 -2.29 5.21
N GLN A 503 -14.37 -1.73 6.41
CA GLN A 503 -14.36 -0.28 6.61
C GLN A 503 -12.96 0.33 6.49
N ASP A 504 -11.92 -0.29 7.03
CA ASP A 504 -10.56 0.27 6.99
C ASP A 504 -10.06 0.37 5.54
N ASN A 505 -10.49 -0.55 4.68
CA ASN A 505 -10.10 -0.58 3.26
C ASN A 505 -11.01 0.29 2.38
N HIS A 506 -12.34 0.16 2.55
CA HIS A 506 -13.32 0.85 1.71
C HIS A 506 -13.69 2.25 2.22
N GLY A 507 -13.42 2.56 3.47
CA GLY A 507 -13.91 3.75 4.16
C GLY A 507 -15.32 3.58 4.71
N ASN A 508 -15.78 4.59 5.46
CA ASN A 508 -17.11 4.64 6.06
C ASN A 508 -18.05 5.66 5.37
N GLY A 509 -17.67 6.14 4.18
CA GLY A 509 -18.39 7.19 3.45
C GLY A 509 -18.21 8.59 4.04
N LYS A 510 -17.29 8.76 4.99
CA LYS A 510 -16.85 10.06 5.51
C LYS A 510 -15.51 10.44 4.90
N LEU A 511 -15.31 11.74 4.69
CA LEU A 511 -14.02 12.28 4.27
C LEU A 511 -13.13 12.44 5.49
N HIS A 512 -11.96 11.81 5.47
CA HIS A 512 -10.95 11.92 6.53
C HIS A 512 -9.72 12.63 6.01
N GLY A 513 -9.08 13.41 6.88
CA GLY A 513 -7.85 14.14 6.56
C GLY A 513 -6.57 13.50 7.10
N GLU A 514 -6.65 12.41 7.85
CA GLU A 514 -5.52 11.78 8.54
C GLU A 514 -5.72 10.27 8.57
N TYR A 515 -4.64 9.50 8.42
CA TYR A 515 -4.71 8.04 8.38
C TYR A 515 -5.33 7.43 9.64
N ALA A 516 -4.92 7.88 10.83
CA ALA A 516 -5.41 7.34 12.09
C ALA A 516 -6.93 7.55 12.30
N ASN A 517 -7.48 8.65 11.77
CA ASN A 517 -8.91 8.98 11.92
C ASN A 517 -9.82 8.08 11.08
N ALA A 518 -9.27 7.44 10.04
CA ALA A 518 -10.00 6.53 9.16
C ALA A 518 -10.02 5.06 9.65
N ILE A 519 -9.26 4.73 10.70
CA ILE A 519 -9.12 3.37 11.21
C ILE A 519 -10.20 3.06 12.25
N GLU A 520 -10.86 1.92 12.07
CA GLU A 520 -11.91 1.41 12.95
C GLU A 520 -11.38 0.40 13.96
N ILE A 521 -10.42 -0.44 13.56
CA ILE A 521 -9.86 -1.49 14.39
C ILE A 521 -8.83 -0.94 15.39
N SER A 522 -8.83 -1.47 16.61
CA SER A 522 -7.83 -1.24 17.64
C SER A 522 -7.33 -2.55 18.24
N CYS A 523 -6.13 -2.55 18.83
CA CYS A 523 -5.52 -3.78 19.35
C CYS A 523 -6.40 -4.49 20.39
N VAL A 524 -7.09 -3.72 21.23
CA VAL A 524 -7.98 -4.21 22.29
C VAL A 524 -9.21 -4.95 21.77
N ASP A 525 -9.61 -4.73 20.52
CA ASP A 525 -10.80 -5.36 19.94
C ASP A 525 -10.59 -6.86 19.71
N CYS A 526 -9.34 -7.28 19.54
CA CYS A 526 -8.92 -8.67 19.40
C CYS A 526 -8.19 -9.21 20.64
N HIS A 527 -7.37 -8.38 21.30
CA HIS A 527 -6.54 -8.82 22.43
C HIS A 527 -7.15 -8.54 23.82
N GLY A 528 -8.19 -7.73 23.91
CA GLY A 528 -8.76 -7.27 25.18
C GLY A 528 -7.84 -6.32 25.94
N GLY A 529 -8.26 -5.96 27.15
CA GLY A 529 -7.54 -5.08 28.05
C GLY A 529 -6.94 -5.81 29.25
N VAL A 530 -6.49 -5.04 30.23
CA VAL A 530 -5.92 -5.59 31.47
C VAL A 530 -6.98 -6.15 32.43
N LYS A 531 -8.27 -5.84 32.21
CA LYS A 531 -9.40 -6.30 33.03
C LYS A 531 -10.33 -7.28 32.32
N THR A 532 -10.45 -7.16 31.00
CA THR A 532 -11.48 -7.84 30.22
C THR A 532 -10.88 -8.46 28.98
N ARG A 533 -11.45 -9.59 28.56
CA ARG A 533 -11.16 -10.18 27.25
C ARG A 533 -11.75 -9.33 26.14
N ALA A 534 -11.27 -9.54 24.92
CA ALA A 534 -11.77 -8.89 23.73
C ALA A 534 -13.29 -9.07 23.58
N THR A 535 -13.98 -7.97 23.27
CA THR A 535 -15.42 -7.98 22.98
C THR A 535 -15.72 -8.34 21.53
N LEU A 536 -14.70 -8.37 20.67
CA LEU A 536 -14.84 -8.50 19.22
C LEU A 536 -15.71 -7.40 18.60
N ARG A 537 -15.75 -6.22 19.22
CA ARG A 537 -16.36 -5.03 18.65
C ARG A 537 -15.29 -3.98 18.44
N THR A 538 -15.25 -3.43 17.23
CA THR A 538 -14.29 -2.40 16.89
C THR A 538 -14.48 -1.15 17.76
N SER A 539 -13.38 -0.49 18.13
CA SER A 539 -13.41 0.66 19.05
C SER A 539 -12.58 1.88 18.63
N GLY A 540 -11.98 1.84 17.43
CA GLY A 540 -11.15 2.93 16.90
C GLY A 540 -11.91 4.21 16.56
N VAL A 541 -11.17 5.23 16.10
CA VAL A 541 -11.68 6.59 15.88
C VAL A 541 -12.84 6.59 14.87
N ALA A 542 -12.71 5.81 13.79
CA ALA A 542 -13.67 5.76 12.69
C ALA A 542 -14.96 5.00 13.00
N VAL A 543 -15.13 4.49 14.23
CA VAL A 543 -16.36 3.78 14.65
C VAL A 543 -17.59 4.68 14.48
N PRO A 544 -18.65 4.20 13.80
CA PRO A 544 -19.88 4.96 13.60
C PRO A 544 -20.64 5.18 14.92
N GLY A 545 -21.53 6.17 14.96
CA GLY A 545 -22.26 6.56 16.17
C GLY A 545 -23.16 5.48 16.80
N GLY A 546 -23.46 4.39 16.06
CA GLY A 546 -24.22 3.23 16.53
C GLY A 546 -23.38 2.13 17.20
N GLY A 547 -22.06 2.34 17.34
CA GLY A 547 -21.11 1.36 17.85
C GLY A 547 -20.34 0.65 16.73
N GLY A 548 -19.21 0.02 17.09
CA GLY A 548 -18.32 -0.63 16.13
C GLY A 548 -18.86 -1.92 15.55
N HIS A 549 -18.32 -2.31 14.40
CA HIS A 549 -18.56 -3.59 13.76
C HIS A 549 -18.28 -4.77 14.69
N ASP A 550 -19.19 -5.74 14.63
CA ASP A 550 -19.09 -7.00 15.36
C ASP A 550 -18.27 -8.01 14.55
N LEU A 551 -17.01 -8.17 14.95
CA LEU A 551 -16.04 -9.05 14.29
C LEU A 551 -16.46 -10.53 14.37
N ALA A 552 -17.30 -10.92 15.35
CA ALA A 552 -17.80 -12.29 15.46
C ALA A 552 -18.75 -12.69 14.31
N LYS A 553 -19.23 -11.71 13.53
CA LYS A 553 -20.09 -11.93 12.35
C LYS A 553 -19.32 -12.03 11.04
N LEU A 554 -18.01 -11.79 11.06
CA LEU A 554 -17.19 -11.88 9.86
C LEU A 554 -16.97 -13.33 9.45
N ASP A 555 -16.92 -13.55 8.14
CA ASP A 555 -16.65 -14.85 7.54
C ASP A 555 -15.43 -14.79 6.62
N THR A 556 -14.69 -15.89 6.56
CA THR A 556 -13.59 -16.08 5.63
C THR A 556 -14.12 -16.22 4.19
N PRO A 557 -13.24 -16.14 3.17
CA PRO A 557 -13.63 -16.40 1.78
C PRO A 557 -14.24 -17.78 1.54
N TRP A 558 -14.03 -18.72 2.47
CA TRP A 558 -14.55 -20.09 2.43
C TRP A 558 -15.79 -20.30 3.31
N GLY A 559 -16.40 -19.24 3.82
CA GLY A 559 -17.67 -19.30 4.57
C GLY A 559 -17.55 -19.75 6.03
N GLN A 560 -16.33 -19.77 6.58
CA GLN A 560 -16.11 -20.07 7.99
C GLN A 560 -16.11 -18.78 8.81
N ARG A 561 -16.62 -18.81 10.04
CA ARG A 561 -16.49 -17.67 10.97
C ARG A 561 -15.03 -17.28 11.13
N ARG A 562 -14.72 -16.00 10.97
CA ARG A 562 -13.35 -15.48 11.05
C ARG A 562 -12.85 -15.44 12.50
N PHE A 563 -13.69 -15.03 13.44
CA PHE A 563 -13.39 -15.00 14.87
C PHE A 563 -14.31 -15.93 15.64
N VAL A 564 -13.74 -16.77 16.51
CA VAL A 564 -14.50 -17.77 17.25
C VAL A 564 -13.96 -17.95 18.66
N TRP A 565 -14.82 -17.79 19.66
CA TRP A 565 -14.54 -18.23 21.02
C TRP A 565 -14.75 -19.74 21.15
N ARG A 566 -13.77 -20.41 21.77
CA ARG A 566 -13.80 -21.84 22.11
C ARG A 566 -13.43 -22.03 23.57
N GLU A 567 -13.93 -23.10 24.17
CA GLU A 567 -13.41 -23.56 25.46
C GLU A 567 -12.29 -24.58 25.21
N LYS A 568 -11.14 -24.40 25.87
CA LYS A 568 -10.02 -25.33 25.82
C LYS A 568 -9.40 -25.40 27.21
N ASP A 569 -9.26 -26.59 27.77
CA ASP A 569 -8.72 -26.79 29.12
C ASP A 569 -9.44 -25.95 30.19
N GLY A 570 -10.76 -25.80 30.07
CA GLY A 570 -11.59 -25.01 31.00
C GLY A 570 -11.43 -23.48 30.90
N ARG A 571 -10.73 -22.97 29.87
CA ARG A 571 -10.57 -21.52 29.62
C ARG A 571 -11.12 -21.10 28.24
N PRO A 572 -11.64 -19.87 28.11
CA PRO A 572 -12.02 -19.33 26.82
C PRO A 572 -10.77 -18.95 26.00
N VAL A 573 -10.75 -19.38 24.75
CA VAL A 573 -9.70 -19.14 23.77
C VAL A 573 -10.32 -18.49 22.54
N LEU A 574 -9.79 -17.34 22.13
CA LEU A 574 -10.18 -16.70 20.88
C LEU A 574 -9.34 -17.25 19.74
N LEU A 575 -10.00 -17.77 18.72
CA LEU A 575 -9.39 -18.16 17.46
C LEU A 575 -9.70 -17.13 16.38
N GLN A 576 -8.69 -16.78 15.59
CA GLN A 576 -8.83 -16.02 14.35
C GLN A 576 -8.37 -16.88 13.17
N ARG A 577 -9.10 -16.85 12.05
CA ARG A 577 -8.73 -17.51 10.79
C ARG A 577 -8.19 -16.51 9.78
N SER A 578 -7.26 -16.97 8.95
CA SER A 578 -6.72 -16.14 7.86
C SER A 578 -7.78 -15.89 6.77
N MET A 579 -7.67 -14.74 6.12
CA MET A 579 -8.40 -14.37 4.90
C MET A 579 -7.65 -14.81 3.64
N VAL A 580 -6.36 -15.16 3.74
CA VAL A 580 -5.50 -15.48 2.61
C VAL A 580 -5.13 -16.96 2.59
N ASN A 581 -4.78 -17.53 3.74
CA ASN A 581 -4.37 -18.92 3.88
C ASN A 581 -5.50 -19.79 4.44
N LYS A 582 -6.13 -20.63 3.61
CA LYS A 582 -7.36 -21.38 3.95
C LYS A 582 -7.31 -22.16 5.26
N ASP A 583 -6.20 -22.85 5.49
CA ASP A 583 -6.06 -23.79 6.61
C ASP A 583 -5.32 -23.17 7.80
N MET A 584 -5.10 -21.85 7.79
CA MET A 584 -4.36 -21.14 8.82
C MET A 584 -5.30 -20.49 9.84
N GLU A 585 -5.07 -20.80 11.12
CA GLU A 585 -5.75 -20.18 12.25
C GLU A 585 -4.78 -19.92 13.41
N TRP A 586 -5.11 -18.94 14.24
CA TRP A 586 -4.27 -18.49 15.35
C TRP A 586 -5.07 -18.38 16.64
N GLU A 587 -4.48 -18.82 17.75
CA GLU A 587 -4.92 -18.43 19.10
C GLU A 587 -4.51 -16.96 19.35
N VAL A 588 -5.50 -16.08 19.45
CA VAL A 588 -5.30 -14.65 19.71
C VAL A 588 -5.04 -14.45 21.20
N ARG A 589 -3.79 -14.17 21.56
CA ARG A 589 -3.38 -13.99 22.96
C ARG A 589 -4.15 -12.83 23.60
N GLN A 590 -4.76 -13.06 24.75
CA GLN A 590 -5.47 -12.02 25.47
C GLN A 590 -4.53 -11.30 26.44
N VAL A 591 -4.63 -9.97 26.54
CA VAL A 591 -3.78 -9.14 27.41
C VAL A 591 -3.89 -9.60 28.86
N LEU A 592 -5.10 -9.84 29.35
CA LEU A 592 -5.38 -10.33 30.69
C LEU A 592 -4.57 -11.58 31.06
N ASP A 593 -4.41 -12.53 30.13
CA ASP A 593 -3.69 -13.78 30.38
C ASP A 593 -2.18 -13.57 30.53
N SER A 594 -1.63 -12.49 29.98
CA SER A 594 -0.20 -12.15 30.16
C SER A 594 0.13 -11.64 31.57
N LEU A 595 -0.89 -11.31 32.36
CA LEU A 595 -0.77 -10.71 33.69
C LEU A 595 -0.99 -11.72 34.83
N ASP A 596 -1.56 -12.88 34.54
CA ASP A 596 -1.87 -13.89 35.56
C ASP A 596 -0.71 -14.90 35.69
N PRO A 597 -0.03 -14.98 36.85
CA PRO A 597 1.05 -15.96 37.08
C PRO A 597 0.64 -17.42 36.90
N LYS A 598 -0.66 -17.73 36.92
CA LYS A 598 -1.19 -19.09 36.69
C LYS A 598 -1.49 -19.37 35.22
N ALA A 599 -1.53 -18.35 34.37
CA ALA A 599 -1.84 -18.52 32.97
C ALA A 599 -0.63 -19.02 32.17
N LYS A 600 -0.91 -19.84 31.14
CA LYS A 600 0.12 -20.41 30.25
C LYS A 600 1.01 -19.35 29.58
N HIS A 601 0.45 -18.18 29.29
CA HIS A 601 1.12 -17.10 28.56
C HIS A 601 1.55 -15.94 29.46
N TYR A 602 1.69 -16.20 30.76
CA TYR A 602 2.21 -15.25 31.73
C TYR A 602 3.55 -14.64 31.30
N ASN A 603 3.71 -13.34 31.52
CA ASN A 603 4.98 -12.66 31.32
C ASN A 603 5.16 -11.55 32.36
N GLU A 604 6.15 -11.70 33.26
CA GLU A 604 6.37 -10.74 34.34
C GLU A 604 6.72 -9.33 33.85
N LYS A 605 7.44 -9.20 32.72
CA LYS A 605 7.73 -7.89 32.13
C LYS A 605 6.45 -7.22 31.62
N ALA A 606 5.56 -7.99 30.99
CA ALA A 606 4.25 -7.50 30.56
C ALA A 606 3.38 -7.13 31.76
N ARG A 607 3.38 -7.94 32.82
CA ARG A 607 2.68 -7.67 34.08
C ARG A 607 3.15 -6.35 34.68
N LEU A 608 4.45 -6.16 34.88
CA LEU A 608 5.04 -4.92 35.37
C LEU A 608 4.61 -3.72 34.51
N ALA A 609 4.85 -3.78 33.19
CA ALA A 609 4.58 -2.65 32.29
C ALA A 609 3.10 -2.23 32.25
N LYS A 610 2.18 -3.19 32.28
CA LYS A 610 0.73 -2.98 32.13
C LYS A 610 0.00 -2.72 33.44
N THR A 611 0.62 -2.99 34.59
CA THR A 611 0.02 -2.75 35.92
C THR A 611 0.71 -1.63 36.71
N MET A 612 1.80 -1.06 36.16
CA MET A 612 2.45 0.10 36.73
C MET A 612 1.47 1.25 36.92
N GLN A 613 1.39 1.77 38.13
CA GLN A 613 0.58 2.92 38.47
C GLN A 613 1.35 4.23 38.29
N LYS A 614 0.62 5.34 38.27
CA LYS A 614 1.18 6.69 38.08
C LYS A 614 2.13 7.15 39.19
N ASP A 615 2.12 6.49 40.34
CA ASP A 615 3.06 6.78 41.43
C ASP A 615 4.48 6.29 41.13
N GLY A 616 4.67 5.49 40.07
CA GLY A 616 5.97 4.95 39.64
C GLY A 616 6.52 3.84 40.54
N THR A 617 5.78 3.45 41.59
CA THR A 617 6.23 2.50 42.61
C THR A 617 5.28 1.32 42.78
N THR A 618 3.98 1.51 42.52
CA THR A 618 2.97 0.45 42.68
C THR A 618 2.75 -0.30 41.37
N TRP A 619 2.81 -1.63 41.41
CA TRP A 619 2.53 -2.50 40.28
C TRP A 619 2.14 -3.91 40.73
N GLY A 620 1.78 -4.77 39.78
CA GLY A 620 1.56 -6.20 39.94
C GLY A 620 0.10 -6.61 40.13
N ALA A 621 -0.77 -5.72 40.58
CA ALA A 621 -2.21 -5.91 40.60
C ALA A 621 -2.88 -4.89 39.69
N VAL A 622 -3.92 -5.32 38.96
CA VAL A 622 -4.73 -4.42 38.15
C VAL A 622 -5.59 -3.57 39.10
N PRO A 623 -5.44 -2.23 39.12
CA PRO A 623 -6.18 -1.37 40.04
C PRO A 623 -7.66 -1.31 39.69
N THR A 624 -8.51 -1.05 40.68
CA THR A 624 -9.96 -0.91 40.49
C THR A 624 -10.28 0.19 39.47
N GLN A 625 -9.57 1.32 39.50
CA GLN A 625 -9.71 2.41 38.53
C GLN A 625 -8.60 2.35 37.47
N ALA A 626 -8.97 2.31 36.19
CA ALA A 626 -8.00 2.31 35.08
C ALA A 626 -7.16 3.59 35.04
N SER A 627 -7.73 4.71 35.51
CA SER A 627 -7.05 6.00 35.63
C SER A 627 -5.82 5.99 36.55
N ALA A 628 -5.67 4.99 37.42
CA ALA A 628 -4.49 4.81 38.26
C ALA A 628 -3.29 4.26 37.47
N LEU A 629 -3.52 3.55 36.36
CA LEU A 629 -2.47 2.99 35.52
C LEU A 629 -1.68 4.09 34.80
N ALA A 630 -0.36 3.93 34.78
CA ALA A 630 0.55 4.77 34.01
C ALA A 630 0.24 4.64 32.51
N HIS A 631 0.04 3.41 32.03
CA HIS A 631 -0.16 3.05 30.62
C HIS A 631 -1.52 2.37 30.39
N SER A 632 -2.62 3.01 30.79
CA SER A 632 -3.95 2.49 30.42
C SER A 632 -4.17 2.57 28.92
N GLU A 633 -4.81 1.54 28.38
CA GLU A 633 -5.34 1.45 27.03
C GLU A 633 -6.30 2.60 26.66
N GLU A 634 -6.90 3.28 27.65
CA GLU A 634 -7.75 4.45 27.43
C GLU A 634 -6.95 5.73 27.09
N ARG A 635 -5.63 5.72 27.30
CA ARG A 635 -4.78 6.92 27.16
C ARG A 635 -3.51 6.71 26.33
N MET A 636 -3.13 5.46 26.07
CA MET A 636 -1.92 5.12 25.35
C MET A 636 -2.15 3.96 24.40
N GLU A 637 -1.76 4.16 23.15
CA GLU A 637 -1.86 3.14 22.11
C GLU A 637 -0.83 2.04 22.30
N CYS A 638 -1.24 0.79 22.09
CA CYS A 638 -0.38 -0.38 22.32
C CYS A 638 0.90 -0.34 21.45
N PHE A 639 0.80 0.14 20.21
CA PHE A 639 1.94 0.22 19.30
C PHE A 639 3.04 1.20 19.78
N THR A 640 2.75 2.09 20.73
CA THR A 640 3.76 2.97 21.36
C THR A 640 4.92 2.17 21.96
N CYS A 641 4.63 0.99 22.51
CA CYS A 641 5.62 0.10 23.12
C CYS A 641 5.80 -1.22 22.35
N HIS A 642 4.83 -1.60 21.52
CA HIS A 642 4.81 -2.89 20.83
C HIS A 642 5.28 -2.84 19.38
N LEU A 643 5.53 -1.65 18.82
CA LEU A 643 6.19 -1.52 17.52
C LEU A 643 7.67 -1.91 17.66
N SER A 644 8.13 -2.85 16.84
CA SER A 644 9.50 -3.39 16.90
C SER A 644 10.55 -2.34 16.50
N TRP A 645 10.24 -1.52 15.51
CA TRP A 645 11.05 -0.41 15.04
C TRP A 645 10.20 0.49 14.12
N THR A 646 10.68 1.71 13.88
CA THR A 646 10.11 2.60 12.87
C THR A 646 11.24 3.27 12.09
N THR A 647 11.02 3.54 10.82
CA THR A 647 11.98 4.26 9.99
C THR A 647 11.89 5.75 10.31
N SER A 648 12.98 6.31 10.84
CA SER A 648 13.14 7.76 10.96
C SER A 648 13.70 8.32 9.66
N CYS A 649 12.88 8.99 8.85
CA CYS A 649 13.38 9.71 7.68
C CYS A 649 13.57 11.19 8.00
N ALA A 650 14.79 11.67 7.81
CA ALA A 650 15.07 13.10 7.73
C ALA A 650 14.85 13.57 6.28
N GLY A 651 13.58 13.77 5.90
CA GLY A 651 13.17 14.32 4.60
C GLY A 651 13.28 13.37 3.39
N CYS A 652 12.33 13.47 2.45
CA CYS A 652 12.44 12.85 1.13
C CYS A 652 13.26 13.78 0.22
N HIS A 653 14.53 13.46 -0.03
CA HIS A 653 15.45 14.32 -0.79
C HIS A 653 15.68 13.81 -2.21
N LEU A 654 14.62 13.68 -3.01
CA LEU A 654 14.80 13.45 -4.44
C LEU A 654 15.24 14.75 -5.13
N PRO A 655 16.26 14.71 -6.01
CA PRO A 655 16.79 15.91 -6.66
C PRO A 655 15.81 16.46 -7.70
N VAL A 656 15.71 17.80 -7.77
CA VAL A 656 14.95 18.49 -8.82
C VAL A 656 15.83 18.70 -10.05
N GLN A 657 15.40 18.13 -11.16
CA GLN A 657 15.89 18.29 -12.50
C GLN A 657 15.24 19.52 -13.15
N ALA A 658 15.82 20.70 -12.89
CA ALA A 658 15.27 21.99 -13.31
C ALA A 658 15.16 22.15 -14.84
N ASN A 659 16.14 21.61 -15.57
CA ASN A 659 16.29 21.82 -17.01
C ASN A 659 15.57 20.79 -17.88
N TRP A 660 15.03 19.72 -17.29
CA TRP A 660 14.30 18.70 -18.03
C TRP A 660 12.87 19.15 -18.29
N LYS A 661 12.38 18.84 -19.49
CA LYS A 661 11.01 19.15 -19.91
C LYS A 661 10.25 17.83 -20.06
N LYS A 662 9.30 17.55 -19.17
CA LYS A 662 8.52 16.30 -19.10
C LYS A 662 7.03 16.59 -18.94
N THR A 663 6.20 15.64 -19.37
CA THR A 663 4.76 15.63 -19.16
C THR A 663 4.43 15.43 -17.69
N VAL A 664 3.41 16.14 -17.20
CA VAL A 664 2.90 16.00 -15.85
C VAL A 664 2.13 14.70 -15.66
N ASN A 665 2.35 14.01 -14.55
CA ASN A 665 1.66 12.75 -14.25
C ASN A 665 0.26 13.00 -13.66
N HIS A 666 -0.01 14.19 -13.11
CA HIS A 666 -1.29 14.59 -12.54
C HIS A 666 -2.20 15.38 -13.51
N PHE A 667 -3.50 15.38 -13.20
CA PHE A 667 -4.54 16.22 -13.81
C PHE A 667 -4.53 16.22 -15.36
N GLU A 668 -4.10 17.33 -15.99
CA GLU A 668 -4.19 17.52 -17.44
C GLU A 668 -3.02 16.90 -18.22
N GLY A 669 -1.95 16.50 -17.56
CA GLY A 669 -0.75 15.95 -18.21
C GLY A 669 -0.15 16.86 -19.27
N GLU A 670 0.15 18.10 -18.89
CA GLU A 670 0.82 19.10 -19.74
C GLU A 670 2.34 19.03 -19.63
N LEU A 671 3.04 19.67 -20.55
CA LEU A 671 4.50 19.65 -20.62
C LEU A 671 5.10 20.84 -19.82
N ASN A 672 5.84 20.57 -18.74
CA ASN A 672 6.43 21.60 -17.87
C ASN A 672 7.94 21.33 -17.60
N ARG A 673 8.64 22.23 -16.90
CA ARG A 673 10.01 22.09 -16.36
C ARG A 673 10.00 21.92 -14.83
N ASN A 674 11.17 21.80 -14.21
CA ASN A 674 11.34 21.62 -12.75
C ASN A 674 10.66 20.36 -12.25
N TRP A 675 11.26 19.22 -12.60
CA TRP A 675 10.80 17.88 -12.28
C TRP A 675 11.65 17.28 -11.19
N THR A 676 11.05 16.61 -10.24
CA THR A 676 11.81 15.62 -9.46
C THR A 676 11.86 14.34 -10.24
N SER A 677 13.00 13.65 -10.21
CA SER A 677 13.13 12.32 -10.82
C SER A 677 12.08 11.42 -10.18
N TYR A 678 11.01 11.15 -10.93
CA TYR A 678 9.89 10.25 -10.66
C TYR A 678 8.97 10.20 -11.90
#